data_AF-A0A653B4F2-F1
#
_entry.id   AF-A0A653B4F2-F1
#
_cell.length_a   1.000
_cell.length_b   1.000
_cell.length_c   1.000
_cell.angle_alpha   90.00
_cell.angle_beta   90.00
_cell.angle_gamma   90.00
#
_symmetry.space_group_name_H-M   'P 1'
#
loop_
_entity.id
_entity.type
_entity.pdbx_description
1 polymer ?
#
loop_
_entity_poly.entity_id
_entity_poly.type
_entity_poly.pdbx_seq_one_letter_code
_entity_poly.pdbx_strand_id
1 'polypeptide(L)'
;MSDTNKVNSWSYPFKTAGENSKEVTDPQLYFDALAKAENGYYPLGANGLWHGGVHFDSGTGAMLDQSEIRCIADGEVIAYRIDQQYPMTPYGAVNQPGSGPAPVGAKYSTGFVLVKHRLELPPAPTPAAPATEAASVTSEGAAETAPSTPAPPAPVTGESAEAAPATSAEGESLTFYSLYMHLLDWAGYQAQTSLKRPAFWGGGVCKVKDNTTDQVLGLNVREYYKVEASDTENYPKYQNKLVTLPRGTQVETGEASPDGKWLKVVSVSPAVAGLAADTGWVFKKEMKPLGGNKYLVSESVSEDVPALEQRGLNVREAASGSSEILAVLLRGARVRISAEGGKYRKLEAIVGGTSVPPLSADADGKLPGHVWLDSLEPQQDPDSNAQDAVHVLPTPYKIKAGELIGHLGVYQDYNQAAASPRLHLEVFSCDDVPAFITKSQARAATLPETQKTLIKVHKGSAIIQPTAADTQIEAGSDVRVCSDSPKEGCWAKVQKYATCNAEKSTELGSFDSGKLTYSLSAAQKCTLATRMGVEAADMPDKVGFLKVYFNSAEGGDPQNYTGDNIPSTHTWRKVGAPVGDPVWVERSKLNAQGQRSSTADALSAWTQCPLQSSSDGAISGYDRILPAGSWDGLAHERKAIDHASVRWWYVTVGDATGQDISGWVPEKDLIVTRHSPWEWPGFSTIQEAATPADLHARALQAEGRTTPEEATQLQGRVDVAERGPILQKLYEIIDQSNETGTRDGLLTTEEFKAALGKPWLAQQLSLLIAQYESEWYPNEAKWNDLDVHMADELVEWEKEKKRISALVWWDALSAKYGINNTGTVWHFNPIACISQFRNIDSSQCGCNKGKIFSCVRFNGQTTIYGPLYKGSIRLADYKDWDLIVSKGIITQTEKEIFNAMSANEGNIDSLQSYDSEILTAGAMQKTINASGAGEFPQQVFDFKDRHPHLYIKLFENCGWSIEGSRLACKMFYEDTTLTADRKITGPELRTLVRTGFTEQAHQNRELVESRPMAAILNAITSPEFQEQQLLDFAKRLRNEVLEITPAGVQYKTKDYLKSPLGKATALDHHINRPGYVKSDLGASLSRFFERHPTLSKNPSDWLDRHAEYEAEILEDYGITRRMAKVNNQSVAPSRYEHLKSKL
;
A
#
# COMPACT_ATOMS: atom_id res chain seq x y z
N MET A 1 5.23 -21.69 3.69
CA MET A 1 6.15 -21.03 2.75
C MET A 1 5.35 -19.93 2.09
N SER A 2 5.72 -18.66 2.25
CA SER A 2 4.92 -17.51 1.79
C SER A 2 5.23 -17.17 0.32
N ASP A 3 4.17 -16.82 -0.43
CA ASP A 3 4.08 -16.45 -1.87
C ASP A 3 4.92 -15.23 -2.32
N THR A 4 6.02 -14.90 -1.64
CA THR A 4 6.64 -13.57 -1.71
C THR A 4 7.36 -13.22 -3.02
N ASN A 5 7.52 -14.17 -3.95
CA ASN A 5 8.24 -13.93 -5.20
C ASN A 5 7.32 -13.42 -6.32
N LYS A 6 6.00 -13.44 -6.10
CA LYS A 6 4.99 -12.92 -7.03
C LYS A 6 4.83 -11.41 -6.88
N VAL A 7 4.72 -10.71 -8.02
CA VAL A 7 4.31 -9.31 -8.05
C VAL A 7 2.85 -9.17 -7.59
N ASN A 8 2.64 -8.52 -6.44
CA ASN A 8 1.29 -8.21 -5.94
C ASN A 8 0.99 -6.71 -5.96
N SER A 9 2.03 -5.88 -5.98
CA SER A 9 1.93 -4.42 -5.90
C SER A 9 2.89 -3.76 -6.89
N TRP A 10 2.50 -2.57 -7.35
CA TRP A 10 3.24 -1.71 -8.26
C TRP A 10 3.29 -0.29 -7.69
N SER A 11 4.40 0.42 -7.93
CA SER A 11 4.61 1.81 -7.52
C SER A 11 5.43 2.54 -8.58
N TYR A 12 5.27 3.85 -8.69
CA TYR A 12 6.18 4.66 -9.49
C TYR A 12 7.46 5.02 -8.70
N PRO A 13 8.61 5.17 -9.36
CA PRO A 13 9.90 5.34 -8.68
C PRO A 13 9.97 6.61 -7.81
N PHE A 14 9.19 7.63 -8.14
CA PHE A 14 9.09 8.91 -7.42
C PHE A 14 7.64 9.28 -7.06
N LYS A 15 7.49 10.14 -6.05
CA LYS A 15 6.20 10.78 -5.71
C LYS A 15 6.07 12.12 -6.43
N THR A 16 4.93 12.82 -6.30
CA THR A 16 4.81 14.21 -6.76
C THR A 16 5.76 15.12 -6.00
N ALA A 17 6.33 16.13 -6.65
CA ALA A 17 7.13 17.16 -5.98
C ALA A 17 6.28 18.06 -5.06
N GLY A 18 6.91 18.71 -4.08
CA GLY A 18 6.31 19.72 -3.21
C GLY A 18 6.01 19.27 -1.77
N GLU A 19 5.58 20.20 -0.91
CA GLU A 19 5.33 19.97 0.52
C GLU A 19 4.27 18.90 0.80
N ASN A 20 3.35 18.68 -0.15
CA ASN A 20 2.30 17.66 -0.11
C ASN A 20 2.60 16.52 -1.09
N SER A 21 3.83 16.00 -1.08
CA SER A 21 4.24 14.87 -1.94
C SER A 21 3.32 13.66 -1.76
N LYS A 22 2.75 13.16 -2.87
CA LYS A 22 1.76 12.07 -2.92
C LYS A 22 2.16 11.00 -3.93
N GLU A 23 1.60 9.81 -3.79
CA GLU A 23 1.70 8.80 -4.84
C GLU A 23 1.05 9.31 -6.13
N VAL A 24 1.80 9.28 -7.22
CA VAL A 24 1.29 9.67 -8.53
C VAL A 24 0.24 8.66 -8.96
N THR A 25 -0.96 9.09 -9.35
CA THR A 25 -2.01 8.19 -9.84
C THR A 25 -2.11 8.24 -11.36
N ASP A 26 -2.02 9.41 -11.97
CA ASP A 26 -2.04 9.56 -13.43
C ASP A 26 -0.64 9.33 -14.04
N PRO A 27 -0.44 8.32 -14.92
CA PRO A 27 0.82 8.15 -15.65
C PRO A 27 1.22 9.38 -16.47
N GLN A 28 0.27 10.24 -16.87
CA GLN A 28 0.59 11.41 -17.68
C GLN A 28 1.57 12.34 -16.99
N LEU A 29 1.53 12.46 -15.66
CA LEU A 29 2.49 13.26 -14.92
C LEU A 29 3.94 12.83 -15.17
N TYR A 30 4.17 11.52 -15.32
CA TYR A 30 5.50 10.97 -15.63
C TYR A 30 5.92 11.29 -17.06
N PHE A 31 5.01 11.17 -18.03
CA PHE A 31 5.31 11.51 -19.42
C PHE A 31 5.57 13.02 -19.60
N ASP A 32 4.79 13.87 -18.92
CA ASP A 32 5.00 15.33 -18.90
C ASP A 32 6.34 15.71 -18.23
N ALA A 33 6.75 14.97 -17.19
CA ALA A 33 8.06 15.15 -16.58
C ALA A 33 9.17 14.71 -17.55
N LEU A 34 9.03 13.54 -18.18
CA LEU A 34 10.01 13.01 -19.14
C LEU A 34 10.12 13.87 -20.41
N ALA A 35 9.06 14.56 -20.82
CA ALA A 35 9.09 15.57 -21.89
C ALA A 35 10.01 16.76 -21.54
N LYS A 36 10.33 16.97 -20.26
CA LYS A 36 11.25 18.00 -19.76
C LYS A 36 12.65 17.46 -19.44
N ALA A 37 12.87 16.16 -19.55
CA ALA A 37 14.20 15.57 -19.40
C ALA A 37 15.14 16.13 -20.49
N GLU A 38 16.43 16.19 -20.18
CA GLU A 38 17.45 16.61 -21.14
C GLU A 38 17.76 15.48 -22.13
N ASN A 39 17.89 14.24 -21.63
CA ASN A 39 18.34 13.06 -22.40
C ASN A 39 17.59 11.78 -22.00
N GLY A 40 17.77 10.70 -22.78
CA GLY A 40 17.40 9.32 -22.40
C GLY A 40 15.91 8.99 -22.51
N TYR A 41 15.40 8.96 -23.74
CA TYR A 41 14.00 8.62 -24.05
C TYR A 41 13.90 7.17 -24.50
N TYR A 42 12.84 6.48 -24.09
CA TYR A 42 12.52 5.17 -24.64
C TYR A 42 11.74 5.33 -25.96
N PRO A 43 12.07 4.61 -27.05
CA PRO A 43 13.16 3.64 -27.21
C PRO A 43 14.43 4.20 -27.89
N LEU A 44 14.52 5.52 -28.13
CA LEU A 44 15.69 6.16 -28.75
C LEU A 44 16.22 7.31 -27.89
N GLY A 45 17.52 7.30 -27.60
CA GLY A 45 18.21 8.36 -26.91
C GLY A 45 18.33 9.64 -27.73
N ALA A 46 18.75 10.74 -27.09
CA ALA A 46 18.93 12.04 -27.74
C ALA A 46 20.00 12.02 -28.85
N ASN A 47 20.87 11.00 -28.86
CA ASN A 47 21.90 10.75 -29.87
C ASN A 47 21.38 9.90 -31.06
N GLY A 48 20.08 9.61 -31.11
CA GLY A 48 19.44 8.80 -32.14
C GLY A 48 19.73 7.29 -32.05
N LEU A 49 20.40 6.83 -30.99
CA LEU A 49 20.68 5.41 -30.77
C LEU A 49 19.57 4.74 -29.97
N TRP A 50 19.49 3.41 -30.08
CA TRP A 50 18.67 2.59 -29.18
C TRP A 50 18.91 2.96 -27.71
N HIS A 51 17.83 3.07 -26.95
CA HIS A 51 17.83 3.31 -25.51
C HIS A 51 16.77 2.46 -24.81
N GLY A 52 17.22 1.52 -23.97
CA GLY A 52 16.33 0.54 -23.33
C GLY A 52 15.51 1.07 -22.16
N GLY A 53 15.84 2.25 -21.65
CA GLY A 53 15.29 2.81 -20.42
C GLY A 53 14.76 4.25 -20.56
N VAL A 54 14.62 4.92 -19.43
CA VAL A 54 14.30 6.36 -19.36
C VAL A 54 15.22 7.05 -18.36
N HIS A 55 15.56 8.31 -18.59
CA HIS A 55 16.30 9.12 -17.62
C HIS A 55 15.41 10.06 -16.81
N PHE A 56 15.69 10.14 -15.52
CA PHE A 56 15.19 11.20 -14.64
C PHE A 56 16.35 12.08 -14.21
N ASP A 57 16.30 13.34 -14.64
CA ASP A 57 17.30 14.36 -14.33
C ASP A 57 16.65 15.59 -13.69
N SER A 58 17.40 16.68 -13.54
CA SER A 58 16.90 17.94 -12.97
C SER A 58 15.66 18.50 -13.67
N GLY A 59 15.45 18.23 -14.96
CA GLY A 59 14.27 18.68 -15.71
C GLY A 59 12.97 18.02 -15.23
N THR A 60 13.07 16.79 -14.73
CA THR A 60 11.92 16.05 -14.16
C THR A 60 11.64 16.39 -12.68
N GLY A 61 12.62 16.99 -11.98
CA GLY A 61 12.56 17.26 -10.53
C GLY A 61 11.56 18.34 -10.11
N ALA A 62 11.07 19.17 -11.04
CA ALA A 62 10.00 20.13 -10.76
C ALA A 62 8.63 19.46 -10.55
N MET A 63 8.44 18.25 -11.08
CA MET A 63 7.17 17.50 -11.02
C MET A 63 7.26 16.28 -10.12
N LEU A 64 8.46 15.71 -9.96
CA LEU A 64 8.72 14.48 -9.23
C LEU A 64 9.65 14.73 -8.05
N ASP A 65 9.29 14.21 -6.87
CA ASP A 65 10.18 14.22 -5.71
C ASP A 65 11.28 13.16 -5.89
N GLN A 66 12.45 13.64 -6.29
CA GLN A 66 13.63 12.82 -6.57
C GLN A 66 14.51 12.58 -5.33
N SER A 67 14.04 12.91 -4.14
CA SER A 67 14.82 12.71 -2.91
C SER A 67 15.07 11.23 -2.61
N GLU A 68 14.20 10.30 -3.02
CA GLU A 68 14.31 8.86 -2.79
C GLU A 68 13.89 8.09 -4.06
N ILE A 69 14.72 7.15 -4.52
CA ILE A 69 14.41 6.24 -5.63
C ILE A 69 13.75 4.99 -5.05
N ARG A 70 12.60 4.59 -5.61
CA ARG A 70 11.79 3.49 -5.05
C ARG A 70 11.58 2.33 -6.03
N CYS A 71 11.40 1.14 -5.47
CA CYS A 71 11.19 -0.08 -6.22
C CYS A 71 9.84 -0.06 -6.95
N ILE A 72 9.80 -0.46 -8.23
CA ILE A 72 8.59 -0.29 -9.07
C ILE A 72 7.56 -1.40 -8.86
N ALA A 73 7.99 -2.56 -8.36
CA ALA A 73 7.14 -3.72 -8.15
C ALA A 73 7.72 -4.61 -7.04
N ASP A 74 6.88 -5.45 -6.42
CA ASP A 74 7.40 -6.47 -5.50
C ASP A 74 8.42 -7.37 -6.23
N GLY A 75 9.51 -7.73 -5.57
CA GLY A 75 10.56 -8.53 -6.19
C GLY A 75 11.68 -8.91 -5.24
N GLU A 76 12.82 -9.25 -5.82
CA GLU A 76 14.04 -9.64 -5.12
C GLU A 76 15.23 -8.87 -5.69
N VAL A 77 15.93 -8.10 -4.86
CA VAL A 77 17.25 -7.54 -5.23
C VAL A 77 18.21 -8.70 -5.38
N ILE A 78 18.83 -8.83 -6.56
CA ILE A 78 19.74 -9.95 -6.87
C ILE A 78 21.20 -9.50 -7.00
N ALA A 79 21.42 -8.24 -7.38
CA ALA A 79 22.76 -7.66 -7.42
C ALA A 79 22.71 -6.15 -7.24
N TYR A 80 23.80 -5.59 -6.75
CA TYR A 80 24.03 -4.16 -6.74
C TYR A 80 25.53 -3.83 -6.80
N ARG A 81 25.84 -2.59 -7.16
CA ARG A 81 27.18 -1.98 -7.08
C ARG A 81 27.03 -0.59 -6.49
N ILE A 82 27.98 -0.17 -5.66
CA ILE A 82 28.10 1.20 -5.18
C ILE A 82 29.54 1.66 -5.39
N ASP A 83 29.72 2.87 -5.92
CA ASP A 83 31.05 3.46 -6.02
C ASP A 83 31.51 3.88 -4.61
N GLN A 84 32.77 3.63 -4.24
CA GLN A 84 33.33 4.26 -3.02
C GLN A 84 33.32 5.77 -3.16
N GLN A 85 33.76 6.22 -4.33
CA GLN A 85 33.74 7.58 -4.80
C GLN A 85 33.52 7.54 -6.32
N TYR A 86 32.77 8.49 -6.86
CA TYR A 86 32.52 8.50 -8.30
C TYR A 86 33.81 8.43 -9.13
N PRO A 87 33.90 7.50 -10.11
CA PRO A 87 34.97 7.54 -11.10
C PRO A 87 34.88 8.80 -11.97
N MET A 88 35.98 9.10 -12.65
CA MET A 88 36.11 10.25 -13.54
C MET A 88 36.66 9.82 -14.89
N THR A 89 36.06 10.34 -15.96
CA THR A 89 36.61 10.22 -17.32
C THR A 89 37.42 11.48 -17.63
N PRO A 90 38.70 11.37 -18.03
CA PRO A 90 39.55 12.53 -18.25
C PRO A 90 39.39 13.10 -19.66
N TYR A 91 38.34 13.89 -19.94
CA TYR A 91 38.19 14.53 -21.26
C TYR A 91 39.18 15.68 -21.48
N GLY A 92 39.39 16.05 -22.75
CA GLY A 92 40.28 17.15 -23.18
C GLY A 92 39.96 18.50 -22.52
N ALA A 93 41.00 19.33 -22.34
CA ALA A 93 40.94 20.56 -21.56
C ALA A 93 40.11 21.69 -22.21
N VAL A 94 39.31 22.40 -21.40
CA VAL A 94 38.72 23.68 -21.78
C VAL A 94 39.77 24.78 -21.60
N ASN A 95 40.02 25.60 -22.62
CA ASN A 95 40.92 26.75 -22.49
C ASN A 95 40.32 27.79 -21.54
N GLN A 96 40.73 27.81 -20.28
CA GLN A 96 40.45 28.94 -19.40
C GLN A 96 41.38 30.12 -19.75
N PRO A 97 40.85 31.34 -19.95
CA PRO A 97 41.69 32.52 -20.18
C PRO A 97 42.65 32.73 -19.00
N GLY A 98 43.95 32.50 -19.22
CA GLY A 98 45.01 32.79 -18.25
C GLY A 98 45.58 31.61 -17.43
N SER A 99 45.06 30.38 -17.56
CA SER A 99 45.52 29.22 -16.75
C SER A 99 45.95 27.98 -17.54
N GLY A 100 45.88 28.02 -18.88
CA GLY A 100 46.28 26.88 -19.72
C GLY A 100 45.32 25.69 -19.65
N PRO A 101 45.57 24.62 -20.43
CA PRO A 101 44.70 23.45 -20.47
C PRO A 101 44.82 22.60 -19.19
N ALA A 102 43.73 22.49 -18.42
CA ALA A 102 43.59 21.50 -17.34
C ALA A 102 42.51 20.46 -17.73
N PRO A 103 42.77 19.15 -17.59
CA PRO A 103 41.75 18.13 -17.86
C PRO A 103 40.57 18.28 -16.88
N VAL A 104 39.35 18.38 -17.41
CA VAL A 104 38.13 18.36 -16.61
C VAL A 104 37.74 16.90 -16.43
N GLY A 105 37.98 16.34 -15.24
CA GLY A 105 37.51 14.99 -14.92
C GLY A 105 35.99 14.97 -14.87
N ALA A 106 35.34 14.34 -15.84
CA ALA A 106 33.89 14.22 -15.89
C ALA A 106 33.42 13.05 -15.02
N LYS A 107 32.72 13.39 -13.93
CA LYS A 107 32.24 12.42 -12.94
C LYS A 107 31.07 11.61 -13.49
N TYR A 108 31.03 10.33 -13.17
CA TYR A 108 29.90 9.47 -13.49
C TYR A 108 29.73 8.41 -12.40
N SER A 109 28.50 7.97 -12.20
CA SER A 109 28.19 6.85 -11.29
C SER A 109 28.13 5.54 -12.06
N THR A 110 28.81 4.51 -11.54
CA THR A 110 28.63 3.11 -11.96
C THR A 110 27.68 2.36 -11.02
N GLY A 111 27.28 3.00 -9.91
CA GLY A 111 26.36 2.42 -8.93
C GLY A 111 25.02 2.01 -9.55
N PHE A 112 24.58 0.81 -9.22
CA PHE A 112 23.31 0.27 -9.69
C PHE A 112 22.68 -0.72 -8.72
N VAL A 113 21.38 -0.95 -8.90
CA VAL A 113 20.62 -2.02 -8.23
C VAL A 113 19.81 -2.76 -9.30
N LEU A 114 19.85 -4.09 -9.27
CA LEU A 114 19.06 -4.96 -10.15
C LEU A 114 18.05 -5.76 -9.32
N VAL A 115 16.78 -5.63 -9.67
CA VAL A 115 15.67 -6.33 -9.03
C VAL A 115 15.05 -7.31 -10.00
N LYS A 116 14.87 -8.56 -9.57
CA LYS A 116 14.12 -9.59 -10.28
C LYS A 116 12.67 -9.61 -9.81
N HIS A 117 11.75 -9.69 -10.75
CA HIS A 117 10.31 -9.76 -10.53
C HIS A 117 9.71 -10.99 -11.20
N ARG A 118 8.58 -11.47 -10.68
CA ARG A 118 7.81 -12.56 -11.31
C ARG A 118 6.34 -12.18 -11.43
N LEU A 119 5.91 -11.93 -12.65
CA LEU A 119 4.51 -11.66 -13.00
C LEU A 119 3.81 -12.98 -13.30
N GLU A 120 2.91 -13.42 -12.42
CA GLU A 120 2.12 -14.64 -12.64
C GLU A 120 0.74 -14.33 -13.20
N LEU A 121 0.27 -15.15 -14.14
CA LEU A 121 -1.10 -15.08 -14.62
C LEU A 121 -2.14 -15.22 -13.48
N PRO A 122 -3.31 -14.57 -13.59
CA PRO A 122 -4.37 -14.70 -12.60
C PRO A 122 -4.91 -16.14 -12.61
N PRO A 123 -5.39 -16.66 -11.45
CA PRO A 123 -5.92 -18.01 -11.37
C PRO A 123 -7.11 -18.20 -12.33
N ALA A 124 -7.23 -19.39 -12.90
CA ALA A 124 -8.34 -19.71 -13.79
C ALA A 124 -9.67 -19.66 -12.99
N PRO A 125 -10.79 -19.27 -13.62
CA PRO A 125 -12.09 -19.31 -12.96
C PRO A 125 -12.40 -20.73 -12.48
N THR A 126 -12.83 -20.87 -11.23
CA THR A 126 -13.29 -22.16 -10.71
C THR A 126 -14.51 -22.62 -11.53
N PRO A 127 -14.52 -23.85 -12.09
CA PRO A 127 -15.69 -24.37 -12.78
C PRO A 127 -16.90 -24.30 -11.85
N ALA A 128 -18.02 -23.76 -12.34
CA ALA A 128 -19.27 -23.79 -11.59
C ALA A 128 -19.60 -25.26 -11.23
N ALA A 129 -19.85 -25.53 -9.96
CA ALA A 129 -20.31 -26.83 -9.51
C ALA A 129 -21.56 -27.21 -10.35
N PRO A 130 -21.68 -28.46 -10.83
CA PRO A 130 -22.83 -28.85 -11.63
C PRO A 130 -24.09 -28.60 -10.79
N ALA A 131 -24.96 -27.72 -11.29
CA ALA A 131 -26.28 -27.55 -10.74
C ALA A 131 -27.00 -28.90 -10.87
N THR A 132 -27.27 -29.55 -9.74
CA THR A 132 -28.24 -30.64 -9.66
C THR A 132 -29.63 -30.07 -9.95
N GLU A 133 -29.97 -29.94 -11.23
CA GLU A 133 -31.35 -29.81 -11.66
C GLU A 133 -31.95 -31.20 -11.84
N ALA A 134 -32.93 -31.50 -11.02
CA ALA A 134 -33.80 -32.65 -11.17
C ALA A 134 -34.54 -32.53 -12.51
N ALA A 135 -34.21 -33.42 -13.44
CA ALA A 135 -34.89 -33.56 -14.72
C ALA A 135 -36.37 -33.90 -14.49
N SER A 136 -37.26 -33.02 -14.94
CA SER A 136 -38.63 -33.37 -15.29
C SER A 136 -38.69 -33.60 -16.79
N VAL A 137 -39.18 -34.78 -17.15
CA VAL A 137 -39.26 -35.32 -18.50
C VAL A 137 -40.46 -34.73 -19.22
N THR A 138 -40.25 -34.12 -20.38
CA THR A 138 -41.19 -34.18 -21.51
C THR A 138 -40.44 -33.97 -22.83
N SER A 139 -40.58 -34.94 -23.72
CA SER A 139 -40.07 -35.01 -25.08
C SER A 139 -41.11 -34.51 -26.09
N GLU A 140 -40.66 -33.80 -27.13
CA GLU A 140 -41.21 -33.62 -28.51
C GLU A 140 -40.56 -32.32 -29.06
N GLY A 141 -40.02 -32.16 -30.27
CA GLY A 141 -39.84 -32.94 -31.50
C GLY A 141 -39.44 -31.96 -32.64
N ALA A 142 -38.62 -32.43 -33.59
CA ALA A 142 -38.29 -31.87 -34.94
C ALA A 142 -37.61 -30.47 -35.03
N ALA A 143 -36.40 -30.27 -35.57
CA ALA A 143 -35.75 -30.58 -36.87
C ALA A 143 -35.96 -29.52 -37.99
N GLU A 144 -34.88 -29.31 -38.77
CA GLU A 144 -34.65 -28.42 -39.95
C GLU A 144 -33.98 -27.06 -39.65
N THR A 145 -32.93 -26.55 -40.34
CA THR A 145 -32.13 -26.96 -41.53
C THR A 145 -30.88 -26.06 -41.63
N ALA A 146 -29.70 -26.68 -41.84
CA ALA A 146 -28.49 -26.36 -42.67
C ALA A 146 -28.11 -24.91 -43.12
N PRO A 147 -26.89 -24.63 -43.68
CA PRO A 147 -25.71 -25.50 -43.90
C PRO A 147 -24.34 -24.91 -43.48
N SER A 148 -23.34 -25.80 -43.45
CA SER A 148 -21.90 -25.56 -43.28
C SER A 148 -21.13 -25.92 -44.55
N THR A 149 -20.07 -25.18 -44.91
CA THR A 149 -18.89 -25.64 -45.71
C THR A 149 -17.76 -24.57 -45.69
N PRO A 150 -16.48 -24.87 -46.06
CA PRO A 150 -15.39 -25.11 -45.10
C PRO A 150 -14.11 -24.26 -45.34
N ALA A 151 -13.12 -24.36 -44.45
CA ALA A 151 -11.76 -23.84 -44.64
C ALA A 151 -10.73 -24.98 -44.92
N PRO A 152 -9.61 -24.72 -45.63
CA PRO A 152 -8.72 -25.73 -46.20
C PRO A 152 -7.55 -26.16 -45.27
N PRO A 153 -6.81 -27.25 -45.60
CA PRO A 153 -5.92 -27.94 -44.66
C PRO A 153 -4.47 -27.41 -44.67
N ALA A 154 -3.80 -27.59 -43.53
CA ALA A 154 -2.36 -27.39 -43.35
C ALA A 154 -1.55 -28.61 -43.84
N PRO A 155 -0.26 -28.44 -44.24
CA PRO A 155 0.63 -29.56 -44.48
C PRO A 155 1.35 -29.98 -43.19
N VAL A 156 1.49 -31.30 -43.07
CA VAL A 156 2.16 -32.02 -42.00
C VAL A 156 3.60 -32.30 -42.43
N THR A 157 4.58 -32.05 -41.57
CA THR A 157 5.77 -32.91 -41.44
C THR A 157 6.17 -32.92 -39.98
N GLY A 158 6.23 -34.12 -39.42
CA GLY A 158 6.65 -34.35 -38.04
C GLY A 158 8.06 -34.90 -38.00
N GLU A 159 8.72 -34.70 -36.88
CA GLU A 159 9.73 -35.61 -36.36
C GLU A 159 9.71 -35.54 -34.83
N SER A 160 9.59 -36.71 -34.22
CA SER A 160 9.41 -36.97 -32.81
C SER A 160 10.75 -37.04 -32.08
N ALA A 161 10.89 -36.33 -30.95
CA ALA A 161 11.92 -36.60 -29.96
C ALA A 161 11.34 -36.51 -28.54
N GLU A 162 11.14 -37.69 -27.96
CA GLU A 162 11.35 -38.09 -26.56
C GLU A 162 10.88 -37.15 -25.42
N ALA A 163 9.78 -37.55 -24.77
CA ALA A 163 9.23 -36.93 -23.58
C ALA A 163 10.07 -37.23 -22.32
N ALA A 164 10.62 -36.19 -21.72
CA ALA A 164 11.10 -36.18 -20.34
C ALA A 164 9.93 -35.86 -19.36
N PRO A 165 9.98 -36.30 -18.10
CA PRO A 165 8.81 -36.30 -17.21
C PRO A 165 8.44 -34.88 -16.75
N ALA A 166 7.15 -34.66 -16.57
CA ALA A 166 6.53 -33.39 -16.21
C ALA A 166 7.09 -32.80 -14.90
N THR A 167 7.82 -31.69 -15.02
CA THR A 167 7.97 -30.68 -13.96
C THR A 167 7.07 -29.48 -14.28
N SER A 168 6.13 -29.23 -13.37
CA SER A 168 5.14 -28.16 -13.36
C SER A 168 5.76 -26.76 -13.15
N ALA A 169 5.22 -25.74 -13.85
CA ALA A 169 5.24 -24.28 -13.57
C ALA A 169 5.96 -23.32 -14.55
N GLU A 170 6.76 -23.76 -15.54
CA GLU A 170 7.51 -22.83 -16.41
C GLU A 170 6.67 -22.05 -17.45
N GLY A 171 5.36 -22.26 -17.52
CA GLY A 171 4.50 -21.72 -18.60
C GLY A 171 3.54 -20.59 -18.23
N GLU A 172 3.35 -20.26 -16.95
CA GLU A 172 2.28 -19.36 -16.45
C GLU A 172 2.80 -18.06 -15.79
N SER A 173 4.11 -17.79 -15.87
CA SER A 173 4.70 -16.57 -15.31
C SER A 173 5.75 -15.96 -16.24
N LEU A 174 5.89 -14.65 -16.17
CA LEU A 174 6.94 -13.87 -16.82
C LEU A 174 7.94 -13.39 -15.77
N THR A 175 9.21 -13.71 -15.96
CA THR A 175 10.32 -13.10 -15.22
C THR A 175 10.72 -11.81 -15.92
N PHE A 176 10.74 -10.71 -15.18
CA PHE A 176 11.26 -9.44 -15.69
C PHE A 176 12.13 -8.78 -14.62
N TYR A 177 12.91 -7.79 -15.03
CA TYR A 177 13.89 -7.12 -14.19
C TYR A 177 13.67 -5.61 -14.25
N SER A 178 13.97 -4.93 -13.14
CA SER A 178 14.15 -3.49 -13.14
C SER A 178 15.59 -3.14 -12.74
N LEU A 179 16.24 -2.33 -13.55
CA LEU A 179 17.60 -1.84 -13.36
C LEU A 179 17.56 -0.34 -13.04
N TYR A 180 18.17 0.02 -11.92
CA TYR A 180 18.30 1.39 -11.45
C TYR A 180 19.77 1.80 -11.50
N MET A 181 20.11 2.75 -12.36
CA MET A 181 21.47 3.11 -12.70
C MET A 181 21.75 4.59 -12.50
N HIS A 182 23.02 4.86 -12.21
CA HIS A 182 23.58 6.10 -11.67
C HIS A 182 23.08 6.41 -10.26
N LEU A 183 23.49 5.59 -9.29
CA LEU A 183 23.16 5.77 -7.86
C LEU A 183 24.24 6.54 -7.09
N LEU A 184 23.85 7.14 -5.96
CA LEU A 184 24.74 7.89 -5.08
C LEU A 184 25.93 7.03 -4.57
N ASP A 185 27.14 7.60 -4.61
CA ASP A 185 28.36 6.97 -4.10
C ASP A 185 28.40 6.89 -2.57
N TRP A 186 29.25 6.01 -2.04
CA TRP A 186 29.39 5.79 -0.60
C TRP A 186 29.89 7.05 0.11
N ALA A 187 30.84 7.78 -0.47
CA ALA A 187 31.30 9.07 0.04
C ALA A 187 30.14 10.07 0.22
N GLY A 188 29.17 10.10 -0.70
CA GLY A 188 27.96 10.91 -0.60
C GLY A 188 27.08 10.53 0.60
N TYR A 189 26.85 9.24 0.83
CA TYR A 189 26.12 8.75 2.02
C TYR A 189 26.87 9.04 3.32
N GLN A 190 28.20 9.01 3.32
CA GLN A 190 29.02 9.35 4.49
C GLN A 190 28.96 10.85 4.79
N ALA A 191 28.96 11.69 3.75
CA ALA A 191 28.82 13.15 3.90
C ALA A 191 27.42 13.56 4.36
N GLN A 192 26.38 12.81 3.99
CA GLN A 192 24.98 13.12 4.29
C GLN A 192 24.35 12.04 5.19
N THR A 193 24.71 12.04 6.47
CA THR A 193 24.29 11.00 7.44
C THR A 193 22.78 10.94 7.70
N SER A 194 22.01 11.94 7.26
CA SER A 194 20.55 11.97 7.35
C SER A 194 19.85 11.20 6.23
N LEU A 195 20.55 10.85 5.14
CA LEU A 195 19.96 10.06 4.06
C LEU A 195 19.61 8.66 4.57
N LYS A 196 18.41 8.20 4.22
CA LYS A 196 18.01 6.81 4.47
C LYS A 196 18.90 5.90 3.63
N ARG A 197 19.19 4.72 4.14
CA ARG A 197 20.01 3.75 3.43
C ARG A 197 19.16 2.56 2.98
N PRO A 198 19.43 1.96 1.81
CA PRO A 198 18.67 0.82 1.34
C PRO A 198 18.69 -0.34 2.34
N ALA A 199 17.53 -0.96 2.57
CA ALA A 199 17.38 -1.99 3.59
C ALA A 199 18.10 -3.31 3.25
N PHE A 200 18.44 -3.52 1.97
CA PHE A 200 19.23 -4.65 1.50
C PHE A 200 20.74 -4.48 1.73
N TRP A 201 21.19 -3.33 2.23
CA TRP A 201 22.58 -3.16 2.68
C TRP A 201 22.81 -3.83 4.03
N GLY A 202 24.08 -4.12 4.33
CA GLY A 202 24.50 -4.65 5.62
C GLY A 202 24.23 -6.14 5.86
N GLY A 203 23.51 -6.85 4.99
CA GLY A 203 23.38 -8.32 5.05
C GLY A 203 22.91 -8.87 6.41
N GLY A 204 22.03 -8.13 7.10
CA GLY A 204 21.55 -8.50 8.44
C GLY A 204 22.53 -8.24 9.59
N VAL A 205 23.61 -7.49 9.36
CA VAL A 205 24.57 -7.10 10.40
C VAL A 205 23.97 -5.99 11.26
N CYS A 206 24.05 -6.17 12.57
CA CYS A 206 23.70 -5.17 13.56
C CYS A 206 24.86 -4.93 14.54
N LYS A 207 24.96 -3.71 15.05
CA LYS A 207 25.87 -3.36 16.14
C LYS A 207 25.15 -3.46 17.47
N VAL A 208 25.82 -3.96 18.51
CA VAL A 208 25.32 -3.89 19.89
C VAL A 208 25.34 -2.42 20.33
N LYS A 209 24.18 -1.89 20.74
CA LYS A 209 24.04 -0.48 21.11
C LYS A 209 24.95 -0.12 22.29
N ASP A 210 25.47 1.11 22.26
CA ASP A 210 26.38 1.61 23.28
C ASP A 210 25.71 1.83 24.65
N ASN A 211 24.37 1.85 24.70
CA ASN A 211 23.58 2.01 25.92
C ASN A 211 23.13 0.69 26.57
N THR A 212 23.49 -0.47 26.02
CA THR A 212 23.11 -1.79 26.56
C THR A 212 23.66 -2.01 27.97
N THR A 213 22.86 -2.56 28.88
CA THR A 213 23.15 -2.56 30.32
C THR A 213 23.55 -3.91 30.91
N ASP A 214 23.49 -5.00 30.14
CA ASP A 214 23.76 -6.35 30.64
C ASP A 214 25.21 -6.46 31.13
N GLN A 215 25.40 -7.01 32.33
CA GLN A 215 26.70 -7.17 32.95
C GLN A 215 27.29 -8.56 32.65
N VAL A 216 28.61 -8.64 32.56
CA VAL A 216 29.29 -9.94 32.53
C VAL A 216 29.40 -10.45 33.96
N LEU A 217 28.47 -11.34 34.35
CA LEU A 217 28.40 -11.95 35.67
C LEU A 217 28.94 -13.38 35.66
N GLY A 218 29.32 -13.90 36.82
CA GLY A 218 29.93 -15.22 36.91
C GLY A 218 30.21 -15.72 38.33
N LEU A 219 30.95 -16.83 38.39
CA LEU A 219 31.29 -17.56 39.62
C LEU A 219 32.76 -17.38 39.99
N ASN A 220 33.05 -17.03 41.24
CA ASN A 220 34.43 -16.88 41.71
C ASN A 220 35.13 -18.22 41.90
N VAL A 221 36.33 -18.34 41.34
CA VAL A 221 37.30 -19.38 41.69
C VAL A 221 38.18 -18.86 42.82
N ARG A 222 38.23 -19.60 43.93
CA ARG A 222 39.06 -19.28 45.09
C ARG A 222 40.33 -20.13 45.09
N GLU A 223 41.41 -19.64 45.67
CA GLU A 223 42.65 -20.44 45.77
C GLU A 223 42.46 -21.69 46.65
N TYR A 224 41.55 -21.62 47.62
CA TYR A 224 41.21 -22.73 48.51
C TYR A 224 39.70 -22.80 48.82
N TYR A 225 39.22 -23.95 49.31
CA TYR A 225 37.82 -24.10 49.76
C TYR A 225 37.58 -23.39 51.11
N LYS A 226 36.31 -23.09 51.42
CA LYS A 226 35.96 -22.37 52.67
C LYS A 226 36.33 -23.19 53.91
N VAL A 227 37.13 -22.58 54.77
CA VAL A 227 37.50 -23.06 56.11
C VAL A 227 37.05 -22.07 57.17
N GLU A 228 37.07 -22.48 58.45
CA GLU A 228 36.77 -21.59 59.58
C GLU A 228 37.80 -20.47 59.69
N ALA A 229 37.39 -19.28 60.14
CA ALA A 229 38.27 -18.11 60.26
C ALA A 229 39.42 -18.31 61.26
N SER A 230 39.33 -19.34 62.12
CA SER A 230 40.38 -19.76 63.04
C SER A 230 41.53 -20.55 62.37
N ASP A 231 41.35 -21.05 61.13
CA ASP A 231 42.42 -21.66 60.34
C ASP A 231 43.26 -20.56 59.68
N THR A 232 44.25 -20.06 60.43
CA THR A 232 45.10 -18.94 60.00
C THR A 232 45.99 -19.26 58.79
N GLU A 233 46.15 -20.53 58.41
CA GLU A 233 46.95 -20.94 57.26
C GLU A 233 46.12 -20.94 55.96
N ASN A 234 44.91 -21.50 56.00
CA ASN A 234 44.10 -21.72 54.79
C ASN A 234 42.99 -20.68 54.60
N TYR A 235 42.55 -19.99 55.65
CA TYR A 235 41.54 -18.95 55.54
C TYR A 235 41.95 -17.79 54.62
N PRO A 236 43.21 -17.27 54.66
CA PRO A 236 43.67 -16.26 53.69
C PRO A 236 43.65 -16.77 52.24
N LYS A 237 43.99 -18.05 52.00
CA LYS A 237 43.94 -18.68 50.67
C LYS A 237 42.49 -18.79 50.17
N TYR A 238 41.55 -19.14 51.04
CA TYR A 238 40.13 -19.11 50.69
C TYR A 238 39.65 -17.69 50.29
N GLN A 239 40.10 -16.66 51.01
CA GLN A 239 39.73 -15.29 50.67
C GLN A 239 40.32 -14.83 49.33
N ASN A 240 41.45 -15.40 48.93
CA ASN A 240 42.09 -15.07 47.67
C ASN A 240 41.23 -15.50 46.46
N LYS A 241 40.84 -14.51 45.64
CA LYS A 241 40.09 -14.70 44.39
C LYS A 241 41.09 -14.90 43.25
N LEU A 242 41.06 -16.05 42.59
CA LEU A 242 41.91 -16.29 41.41
C LEU A 242 41.31 -15.62 40.18
N VAL A 243 40.07 -15.95 39.86
CA VAL A 243 39.33 -15.41 38.70
C VAL A 243 37.82 -15.49 38.96
N THR A 244 37.02 -14.84 38.12
CA THR A 244 35.57 -15.06 38.05
C THR A 244 35.24 -15.70 36.70
N LEU A 245 34.69 -16.91 36.72
CA LEU A 245 34.26 -17.63 35.52
C LEU A 245 32.95 -17.04 35.01
N PRO A 246 32.90 -16.46 33.80
CA PRO A 246 31.67 -15.90 33.24
C PRO A 246 30.56 -16.96 33.11
N ARG A 247 29.29 -16.55 33.23
CA ARG A 247 28.12 -17.39 32.91
C ARG A 247 28.25 -18.00 31.51
N GLY A 248 27.89 -19.27 31.37
CA GLY A 248 28.11 -20.06 30.15
C GLY A 248 29.41 -20.87 30.13
N THR A 249 30.32 -20.65 31.08
CA THR A 249 31.55 -21.46 31.22
C THR A 249 31.21 -22.84 31.79
N GLN A 250 31.69 -23.89 31.13
CA GLN A 250 31.66 -25.26 31.64
C GLN A 250 32.90 -25.52 32.50
N VAL A 251 32.71 -26.18 33.64
CA VAL A 251 33.75 -26.50 34.62
C VAL A 251 33.82 -28.01 34.77
N GLU A 252 34.99 -28.57 34.54
CA GLU A 252 35.31 -29.96 34.90
C GLU A 252 36.02 -29.96 36.25
N THR A 253 35.54 -30.80 37.17
CA THR A 253 35.99 -30.79 38.56
C THR A 253 36.65 -32.10 38.99
N GLY A 254 37.54 -32.01 39.97
CA GLY A 254 38.28 -33.14 40.55
C GLY A 254 37.78 -33.50 41.96
N GLU A 255 38.73 -33.58 42.89
CA GLU A 255 38.48 -33.89 44.30
C GLU A 255 37.53 -32.87 44.99
N ALA A 256 36.73 -33.37 45.95
CA ALA A 256 35.82 -32.56 46.75
C ALA A 256 36.43 -32.23 48.12
N SER A 257 36.02 -31.10 48.71
CA SER A 257 36.38 -30.75 50.09
C SER A 257 35.84 -31.80 51.08
N PRO A 258 36.37 -31.87 52.32
CA PRO A 258 35.89 -32.83 53.33
C PRO A 258 34.39 -32.76 53.61
N ASP A 259 33.77 -31.59 53.47
CA ASP A 259 32.32 -31.40 53.62
C ASP A 259 31.52 -31.59 52.32
N GLY A 260 32.21 -31.90 51.22
CA GLY A 260 31.65 -32.16 49.89
C GLY A 260 31.07 -30.94 49.17
N LYS A 261 31.20 -29.73 49.73
CA LYS A 261 30.56 -28.53 49.19
C LYS A 261 31.39 -27.76 48.18
N TRP A 262 32.71 -27.93 48.20
CA TRP A 262 33.63 -27.30 47.25
C TRP A 262 34.26 -28.36 46.37
N LEU A 263 34.48 -28.01 45.10
CA LEU A 263 35.08 -28.88 44.11
C LEU A 263 36.32 -28.20 43.53
N LYS A 264 37.40 -28.96 43.42
CA LYS A 264 38.62 -28.48 42.78
C LYS A 264 38.42 -28.37 41.28
N VAL A 265 38.83 -27.27 40.69
CA VAL A 265 38.73 -27.06 39.23
C VAL A 265 39.85 -27.83 38.55
N VAL A 266 39.52 -28.68 37.57
CA VAL A 266 40.47 -29.39 36.71
C VAL A 266 40.67 -28.61 35.42
N SER A 267 39.57 -28.30 34.74
CA SER A 267 39.58 -27.55 33.48
C SER A 267 38.31 -26.71 33.33
N VAL A 268 38.37 -25.69 32.47
CA VAL A 268 37.22 -24.88 32.08
C VAL A 268 37.15 -24.73 30.56
N SER A 269 35.93 -24.71 30.03
CA SER A 269 35.66 -24.54 28.60
C SER A 269 34.53 -23.54 28.38
N PRO A 270 34.75 -22.46 27.62
CA PRO A 270 36.03 -22.01 27.03
C PRO A 270 37.09 -21.67 28.09
N ALA A 271 38.38 -21.69 27.69
CA ALA A 271 39.47 -21.33 28.60
C ALA A 271 39.36 -19.87 29.07
N VAL A 272 39.57 -19.64 30.37
CA VAL A 272 39.52 -18.30 30.98
C VAL A 272 40.94 -17.82 31.27
N ALA A 273 41.29 -16.62 30.79
CA ALA A 273 42.60 -16.04 31.00
C ALA A 273 42.93 -15.88 32.50
N GLY A 274 44.13 -16.27 32.90
CA GLY A 274 44.61 -16.15 34.29
C GLY A 274 44.26 -17.33 35.20
N LEU A 275 43.56 -18.36 34.71
CA LEU A 275 43.31 -19.59 35.46
C LEU A 275 44.15 -20.75 34.89
N ALA A 276 45.05 -21.30 35.71
CA ALA A 276 45.82 -22.48 35.33
C ALA A 276 44.99 -23.76 35.51
N ALA A 277 45.26 -24.79 34.71
CA ALA A 277 44.64 -26.10 34.90
C ALA A 277 44.95 -26.66 36.30
N ASP A 278 44.02 -27.43 36.86
CA ASP A 278 44.14 -28.03 38.20
C ASP A 278 44.33 -27.04 39.36
N THR A 279 43.96 -25.77 39.17
CA THR A 279 44.06 -24.74 40.22
C THR A 279 42.71 -24.18 40.66
N GLY A 280 42.59 -23.97 41.97
CA GLY A 280 41.45 -23.31 42.59
C GLY A 280 40.23 -24.20 42.86
N TRP A 281 39.27 -23.60 43.56
CA TRP A 281 38.09 -24.26 44.11
C TRP A 281 36.83 -23.43 43.84
N VAL A 282 35.73 -24.11 43.54
CA VAL A 282 34.42 -23.52 43.26
C VAL A 282 33.35 -24.15 44.15
N PHE A 283 32.32 -23.38 44.51
CA PHE A 283 31.24 -23.86 45.37
C PHE A 283 30.22 -24.66 44.55
N LYS A 284 30.01 -25.93 44.92
CA LYS A 284 29.21 -26.88 44.15
C LYS A 284 27.76 -26.44 43.93
N LYS A 285 27.16 -25.75 44.91
CA LYS A 285 25.75 -25.32 44.82
C LYS A 285 25.51 -24.16 43.86
N GLU A 286 26.56 -23.44 43.48
CA GLU A 286 26.50 -22.30 42.55
C GLU A 286 26.73 -22.70 41.09
N MET A 287 26.75 -24.01 40.82
CA MET A 287 26.92 -24.54 39.47
C MET A 287 25.85 -25.59 39.16
N LYS A 288 25.37 -25.59 37.92
CA LYS A 288 24.37 -26.53 37.43
C LYS A 288 25.05 -27.81 36.95
N PRO A 289 24.67 -29.00 37.42
CA PRO A 289 25.31 -30.25 36.98
C PRO A 289 24.95 -30.58 35.52
N LEU A 290 25.95 -30.99 34.73
CA LEU A 290 25.80 -31.46 33.33
C LEU A 290 25.93 -32.99 33.20
N GLY A 291 26.27 -33.68 34.29
CA GLY A 291 26.52 -35.13 34.34
C GLY A 291 28.00 -35.46 34.58
N GLY A 292 28.26 -36.52 35.34
CA GLY A 292 29.62 -36.87 35.77
C GLY A 292 30.28 -35.76 36.60
N ASN A 293 31.51 -35.40 36.25
CA ASN A 293 32.30 -34.35 36.90
C ASN A 293 32.20 -32.98 36.20
N LYS A 294 31.16 -32.75 35.38
CA LYS A 294 30.99 -31.53 34.58
C LYS A 294 29.84 -30.68 35.09
N TYR A 295 30.07 -29.38 35.14
CA TYR A 295 29.14 -28.38 35.65
C TYR A 295 29.10 -27.15 34.73
N LEU A 296 28.03 -26.36 34.80
CA LEU A 296 27.84 -25.11 34.09
C LEU A 296 27.67 -23.95 35.08
N VAL A 297 28.39 -22.85 34.85
CA VAL A 297 28.11 -21.57 35.53
C VAL A 297 26.84 -20.97 34.92
N SER A 298 25.72 -21.03 35.63
CA SER A 298 24.40 -20.68 35.09
C SER A 298 23.69 -19.61 35.91
N GLU A 299 22.83 -18.83 35.24
CA GLU A 299 22.08 -17.71 35.85
C GLU A 299 21.13 -18.20 36.96
N SER A 300 20.66 -19.44 36.85
CA SER A 300 19.72 -20.04 37.79
C SER A 300 20.29 -20.39 39.18
N VAL A 301 21.63 -20.46 39.34
CA VAL A 301 22.25 -20.93 40.60
C VAL A 301 23.46 -20.15 41.09
N SER A 302 24.18 -19.41 40.24
CA SER A 302 25.40 -18.70 40.66
C SER A 302 25.09 -17.44 41.47
N GLU A 303 25.87 -17.15 42.53
CA GLU A 303 25.80 -15.87 43.23
C GLU A 303 26.45 -14.80 42.33
N ASP A 304 25.63 -13.93 41.74
CA ASP A 304 26.04 -13.00 40.68
C ASP A 304 27.15 -12.03 41.09
N VAL A 305 28.39 -12.37 40.69
CA VAL A 305 29.55 -11.50 40.88
C VAL A 305 30.02 -10.98 39.53
N PRO A 306 30.34 -9.67 39.40
CA PRO A 306 30.95 -9.12 38.19
C PRO A 306 32.25 -9.85 37.81
N ALA A 307 32.25 -10.44 36.61
CA ALA A 307 33.43 -11.06 36.01
C ALA A 307 34.24 -10.04 35.18
N LEU A 308 33.56 -9.10 34.54
CA LEU A 308 34.16 -7.94 33.85
C LEU A 308 33.31 -6.69 34.08
N GLU A 309 33.96 -5.52 34.10
CA GLU A 309 33.30 -4.21 34.21
C GLU A 309 32.55 -3.80 32.91
N GLN A 310 32.97 -4.37 31.78
CA GLN A 310 32.37 -4.10 30.48
C GLN A 310 30.92 -4.63 30.44
N ARG A 311 30.09 -3.92 29.68
CA ARG A 311 28.67 -4.24 29.51
C ARG A 311 28.39 -4.63 28.06
N GLY A 312 27.23 -5.23 27.86
CA GLY A 312 26.85 -5.71 26.54
C GLY A 312 25.42 -6.20 26.46
N LEU A 313 25.23 -7.19 25.60
CA LEU A 313 23.96 -7.84 25.30
C LEU A 313 24.06 -9.33 25.60
N ASN A 314 23.16 -9.84 26.43
CA ASN A 314 23.05 -11.26 26.72
C ASN A 314 22.71 -12.08 25.47
N VAL A 315 23.46 -13.15 25.24
CA VAL A 315 23.15 -14.25 24.32
C VAL A 315 22.49 -15.34 25.14
N ARG A 316 21.25 -15.67 24.82
CA ARG A 316 20.43 -16.63 25.57
C ARG A 316 20.24 -17.93 24.81
N GLU A 317 20.12 -19.04 25.52
CA GLU A 317 20.01 -20.39 24.95
C GLU A 317 18.79 -20.54 24.03
N ALA A 318 17.64 -20.00 24.43
CA ALA A 318 16.41 -20.02 23.65
C ALA A 318 15.91 -18.59 23.34
N ALA A 319 14.92 -18.48 22.48
CA ALA A 319 14.26 -17.21 22.13
C ALA A 319 13.35 -16.68 23.26
N SER A 320 13.86 -16.64 24.50
CA SER A 320 13.14 -16.22 25.71
C SER A 320 14.08 -15.52 26.69
N GLY A 321 13.57 -14.45 27.32
CA GLY A 321 14.26 -13.72 28.38
C GLY A 321 14.44 -14.50 29.68
N SER A 322 13.76 -15.64 29.83
CA SER A 322 13.90 -16.55 30.99
C SER A 322 14.85 -17.72 30.74
N SER A 323 15.43 -17.84 29.53
CA SER A 323 16.36 -18.92 29.21
C SER A 323 17.79 -18.59 29.63
N GLU A 324 18.60 -19.62 29.83
CA GLU A 324 19.97 -19.50 30.36
C GLU A 324 20.83 -18.58 29.48
N ILE A 325 21.70 -17.80 30.14
CA ILE A 325 22.67 -16.93 29.45
C ILE A 325 23.89 -17.76 29.08
N LEU A 326 24.21 -17.80 27.79
CA LEU A 326 25.36 -18.49 27.23
C LEU A 326 26.61 -17.59 27.16
N ALA A 327 26.42 -16.30 26.90
CA ALA A 327 27.49 -15.30 26.84
C ALA A 327 26.93 -13.87 26.86
N VAL A 328 27.82 -12.89 26.94
CA VAL A 328 27.52 -11.46 26.75
C VAL A 328 28.33 -10.93 25.56
N LEU A 329 27.64 -10.41 24.54
CA LEU A 329 28.20 -9.65 23.42
C LEU A 329 28.54 -8.23 23.87
N LEU A 330 29.81 -7.84 23.87
CA LEU A 330 30.21 -6.51 24.37
C LEU A 330 29.65 -5.37 23.49
N ARG A 331 29.44 -4.18 24.10
CA ARG A 331 29.03 -2.95 23.38
C ARG A 331 29.90 -2.72 22.14
N GLY A 332 29.28 -2.34 21.03
CA GLY A 332 29.96 -2.15 19.75
C GLY A 332 30.27 -3.42 18.96
N ALA A 333 30.04 -4.63 19.53
CA ALA A 333 30.17 -5.87 18.76
C ALA A 333 29.19 -5.87 17.58
N ARG A 334 29.64 -6.35 16.42
CA ARG A 334 28.89 -6.44 15.17
C ARG A 334 28.52 -7.89 14.94
N VAL A 335 27.24 -8.16 14.77
CA VAL A 335 26.70 -9.53 14.69
C VAL A 335 25.72 -9.66 13.53
N ARG A 336 25.67 -10.83 12.90
CA ARG A 336 24.62 -11.21 11.96
C ARG A 336 23.55 -11.99 12.71
N ILE A 337 22.29 -11.64 12.47
CA ILE A 337 21.13 -12.27 13.09
C ILE A 337 20.16 -12.79 12.03
N SER A 338 19.33 -13.76 12.40
CA SER A 338 18.30 -14.29 11.50
C SER A 338 17.29 -13.23 11.07
N ALA A 339 16.86 -13.24 9.81
CA ALA A 339 15.84 -12.32 9.30
C ALA A 339 14.45 -12.57 9.94
N GLU A 340 14.16 -13.81 10.30
CA GLU A 340 12.90 -14.24 10.91
C GLU A 340 13.05 -14.46 12.43
N GLY A 341 11.95 -14.27 13.18
CA GLY A 341 11.87 -14.54 14.63
C GLY A 341 10.93 -13.60 15.40
N GLY A 342 10.89 -13.73 16.73
CA GLY A 342 10.27 -12.74 17.64
C GLY A 342 11.26 -11.66 18.09
N LYS A 343 11.02 -11.02 19.24
CA LYS A 343 11.96 -10.03 19.79
C LYS A 343 13.35 -10.59 20.13
N TYR A 344 13.44 -11.91 20.32
CA TYR A 344 14.72 -12.63 20.31
C TYR A 344 14.99 -13.18 18.91
N ARG A 345 16.16 -12.84 18.38
CA ARG A 345 16.65 -13.24 17.05
C ARG A 345 17.79 -14.22 17.20
N LYS A 346 17.88 -15.22 16.33
CA LYS A 346 18.97 -16.20 16.38
C LYS A 346 20.29 -15.52 16.01
N LEU A 347 21.35 -15.79 16.77
CA LEU A 347 22.69 -15.31 16.47
C LEU A 347 23.32 -16.22 15.40
N GLU A 348 23.64 -15.66 14.23
CA GLU A 348 24.19 -16.43 13.11
C GLU A 348 25.71 -16.30 13.03
N ALA A 349 26.24 -15.10 13.24
CA ALA A 349 27.68 -14.85 13.23
C ALA A 349 28.06 -13.64 14.09
N ILE A 350 29.29 -13.64 14.62
CA ILE A 350 29.94 -12.44 15.17
C ILE A 350 30.91 -11.94 14.09
N VAL A 351 30.60 -10.80 13.50
CA VAL A 351 31.33 -10.20 12.36
C VAL A 351 32.47 -9.28 12.84
N GLY A 352 32.35 -8.75 14.06
CA GLY A 352 33.41 -8.00 14.73
C GLY A 352 33.13 -7.78 16.22
N GLY A 353 34.16 -7.59 17.04
CA GLY A 353 34.03 -7.51 18.50
C GLY A 353 34.10 -8.88 19.18
N THR A 354 33.77 -8.95 20.47
CA THR A 354 33.96 -10.15 21.31
C THR A 354 32.71 -10.51 22.12
N SER A 355 32.54 -11.81 22.37
CA SER A 355 31.60 -12.35 23.37
C SER A 355 32.35 -12.85 24.60
N VAL A 356 31.72 -12.79 25.77
CA VAL A 356 32.27 -13.29 27.03
C VAL A 356 31.29 -14.26 27.71
N PRO A 357 31.63 -15.55 27.86
CA PRO A 357 32.83 -16.19 27.32
C PRO A 357 32.76 -16.28 25.77
N PRO A 358 33.89 -16.60 25.09
CA PRO A 358 33.90 -16.79 23.65
C PRO A 358 32.93 -17.89 23.21
N LEU A 359 31.99 -17.59 22.31
CA LEU A 359 31.09 -18.61 21.77
C LEU A 359 31.82 -19.46 20.73
N SER A 360 31.62 -20.78 20.80
CA SER A 360 32.17 -21.73 19.83
C SER A 360 31.08 -22.15 18.86
N ALA A 361 31.40 -22.18 17.56
CA ALA A 361 30.51 -22.71 16.55
C ALA A 361 30.45 -24.25 16.61
N ASP A 362 29.32 -24.82 16.22
CA ASP A 362 29.18 -26.28 16.02
C ASP A 362 29.93 -26.77 14.77
N ALA A 363 29.86 -28.07 14.50
CA ALA A 363 30.53 -28.69 13.35
C ALA A 363 30.05 -28.15 11.98
N ASP A 364 28.86 -27.54 11.93
CA ASP A 364 28.30 -26.90 10.73
C ASP A 364 28.66 -25.39 10.67
N GLY A 365 29.48 -24.90 11.59
CA GLY A 365 29.88 -23.50 11.67
C GLY A 365 28.81 -22.56 12.26
N LYS A 366 27.77 -23.08 12.93
CA LYS A 366 26.70 -22.26 13.51
C LYS A 366 26.98 -21.90 14.96
N LEU A 367 26.78 -20.62 15.29
CA LEU A 367 26.83 -20.16 16.68
C LEU A 367 25.54 -20.52 17.45
N PRO A 368 25.65 -20.83 18.75
CA PRO A 368 24.49 -21.05 19.59
C PRO A 368 23.85 -19.73 20.06
N GLY A 369 22.55 -19.80 20.36
CA GLY A 369 21.84 -18.78 21.13
C GLY A 369 21.11 -17.70 20.34
N HIS A 370 20.44 -16.82 21.10
CA HIS A 370 19.53 -15.79 20.63
C HIS A 370 19.81 -14.46 21.35
N VAL A 371 19.64 -13.36 20.64
CA VAL A 371 19.91 -11.99 21.13
C VAL A 371 18.65 -11.13 21.05
N TRP A 372 18.52 -10.16 21.96
CA TRP A 372 17.38 -9.24 21.97
C TRP A 372 17.52 -8.16 20.88
N LEU A 373 16.57 -8.10 19.96
CA LEU A 373 16.60 -7.22 18.78
C LEU A 373 16.67 -5.73 19.18
N ASP A 374 15.92 -5.28 20.18
CA ASP A 374 15.87 -3.85 20.53
C ASP A 374 17.19 -3.34 21.14
N SER A 375 18.10 -4.25 21.50
CA SER A 375 19.45 -3.93 21.98
C SER A 375 20.49 -3.81 20.85
N LEU A 376 20.05 -4.01 19.60
CA LEU A 376 20.86 -3.95 18.40
C LEU A 376 20.45 -2.73 17.55
N GLU A 377 21.42 -2.10 16.90
CA GLU A 377 21.19 -1.10 15.86
C GLU A 377 21.62 -1.69 14.50
N PRO A 378 20.74 -1.68 13.48
CA PRO A 378 21.09 -2.15 12.14
C PRO A 378 22.28 -1.37 11.58
N GLN A 379 23.25 -2.08 11.03
CA GLN A 379 24.36 -1.47 10.30
C GLN A 379 24.06 -1.55 8.81
N GLN A 380 23.51 -0.48 8.26
CA GLN A 380 23.20 -0.37 6.82
C GLN A 380 24.39 0.24 6.08
N ASP A 381 25.59 -0.29 6.28
CA ASP A 381 26.73 0.03 5.41
C ASP A 381 26.69 -0.93 4.21
N PRO A 382 27.08 -0.50 3.00
CA PRO A 382 27.16 -1.42 1.87
C PRO A 382 28.20 -2.52 2.14
N ASP A 383 27.93 -3.74 1.68
CA ASP A 383 28.92 -4.83 1.70
C ASP A 383 30.22 -4.36 1.03
N SER A 384 31.37 -4.68 1.62
CA SER A 384 32.68 -4.30 1.06
C SER A 384 32.91 -4.88 -0.33
N ASN A 385 32.28 -6.01 -0.67
CA ASN A 385 32.36 -6.63 -2.00
C ASN A 385 31.52 -5.89 -3.05
N ALA A 386 30.63 -4.99 -2.63
CA ALA A 386 29.82 -4.16 -3.53
C ALA A 386 30.44 -2.81 -3.85
N GLN A 387 31.53 -2.47 -3.17
CA GLN A 387 32.27 -1.22 -3.36
C GLN A 387 33.14 -1.33 -4.61
N ASP A 388 32.82 -0.54 -5.64
CA ASP A 388 33.46 -0.50 -6.96
C ASP A 388 33.40 -1.81 -7.78
N ALA A 389 32.58 -2.78 -7.35
CA ALA A 389 32.43 -4.08 -8.00
C ALA A 389 30.98 -4.57 -7.98
N VAL A 390 30.62 -5.41 -8.96
CA VAL A 390 29.28 -6.04 -9.00
C VAL A 390 29.18 -7.07 -7.87
N HIS A 391 28.34 -6.78 -6.88
CA HIS A 391 28.02 -7.71 -5.82
C HIS A 391 26.74 -8.46 -6.13
N VAL A 392 26.89 -9.71 -6.54
CA VAL A 392 25.78 -10.66 -6.61
C VAL A 392 25.47 -11.13 -5.20
N LEU A 393 24.25 -10.85 -4.74
CA LEU A 393 23.84 -11.21 -3.39
C LEU A 393 23.86 -12.74 -3.23
N PRO A 394 24.49 -13.29 -2.16
CA PRO A 394 24.47 -14.73 -1.89
C PRO A 394 23.05 -15.26 -1.69
N THR A 395 22.20 -14.43 -1.09
CA THR A 395 20.76 -14.66 -0.93
C THR A 395 20.02 -13.44 -1.45
N PRO A 396 19.14 -13.57 -2.46
CA PRO A 396 18.33 -12.45 -2.93
C PRO A 396 17.56 -11.78 -1.80
N TYR A 397 17.52 -10.45 -1.81
CA TYR A 397 16.82 -9.67 -0.78
C TYR A 397 15.41 -9.33 -1.25
N LYS A 398 14.40 -9.76 -0.51
CA LYS A 398 13.00 -9.46 -0.82
C LYS A 398 12.72 -7.97 -0.65
N ILE A 399 12.21 -7.34 -1.70
CA ILE A 399 11.89 -5.90 -1.73
C ILE A 399 10.43 -5.71 -2.16
N LYS A 400 9.76 -4.74 -1.55
CA LYS A 400 8.37 -4.39 -1.88
C LYS A 400 8.30 -3.17 -2.79
N ALA A 401 7.25 -3.10 -3.60
CA ALA A 401 6.95 -1.91 -4.39
C ALA A 401 6.89 -0.67 -3.46
N GLY A 402 7.58 0.40 -3.83
CA GLY A 402 7.68 1.62 -3.02
C GLY A 402 8.81 1.63 -1.99
N GLU A 403 9.53 0.52 -1.75
CA GLU A 403 10.71 0.50 -0.88
C GLU A 403 11.91 1.21 -1.50
N LEU A 404 12.77 1.76 -0.65
CA LEU A 404 13.95 2.51 -1.04
C LEU A 404 14.97 1.62 -1.77
N ILE A 405 15.30 2.01 -3.00
CA ILE A 405 16.39 1.49 -3.82
C ILE A 405 17.70 2.24 -3.55
N GLY A 406 17.61 3.57 -3.41
CA GLY A 406 18.76 4.45 -3.21
C GLY A 406 18.45 5.90 -3.50
N HIS A 407 19.48 6.68 -3.76
CA HIS A 407 19.40 8.11 -4.08
C HIS A 407 20.09 8.40 -5.41
N LEU A 408 19.72 9.52 -6.05
CA LEU A 408 20.30 9.93 -7.33
C LEU A 408 21.81 10.08 -7.23
N GLY A 409 22.51 9.40 -8.14
CA GLY A 409 23.91 9.63 -8.42
C GLY A 409 24.10 10.78 -9.40
N VAL A 410 25.33 10.97 -9.85
CA VAL A 410 25.66 12.00 -10.83
C VAL A 410 26.15 11.40 -12.14
N TYR A 411 25.92 12.13 -13.23
CA TYR A 411 26.51 11.86 -14.53
C TYR A 411 26.96 13.18 -15.17
N GLN A 412 28.09 13.17 -15.87
CA GLN A 412 28.61 14.31 -16.61
C GLN A 412 28.94 13.89 -18.04
N ASP A 413 28.18 14.44 -18.97
CA ASP A 413 28.46 14.32 -20.40
C ASP A 413 29.72 15.15 -20.76
N TYR A 414 30.45 14.75 -21.81
CA TYR A 414 31.75 15.36 -22.14
C TYR A 414 31.69 16.86 -22.46
N ASN A 415 30.54 17.33 -22.93
CA ASN A 415 30.27 18.72 -23.30
C ASN A 415 29.66 19.56 -22.16
N GLN A 416 29.43 18.97 -20.98
CA GLN A 416 28.85 19.64 -19.83
C GLN A 416 29.92 20.20 -18.89
N ALA A 417 29.69 21.43 -18.41
CA ALA A 417 30.59 22.12 -17.49
C ALA A 417 30.64 21.48 -16.09
N ALA A 418 29.57 20.78 -15.66
CA ALA A 418 29.48 20.14 -14.36
C ALA A 418 28.59 18.89 -14.42
N ALA A 419 28.82 17.95 -13.50
CA ALA A 419 27.98 16.78 -13.32
C ALA A 419 26.59 17.15 -12.80
N SER A 420 25.56 16.46 -13.27
CA SER A 420 24.17 16.65 -12.83
C SER A 420 23.57 15.37 -12.25
N PRO A 421 22.57 15.46 -11.35
CA PRO A 421 21.86 14.29 -10.85
C PRO A 421 21.14 13.56 -11.98
N ARG A 422 21.25 12.22 -12.02
CA ARG A 422 20.63 11.38 -13.05
C ARG A 422 20.25 10.02 -12.47
N LEU A 423 19.08 9.50 -12.84
CA LEU A 423 18.71 8.09 -12.73
C LEU A 423 18.41 7.57 -14.14
N HIS A 424 19.02 6.45 -14.51
CA HIS A 424 18.57 5.62 -15.62
C HIS A 424 17.73 4.47 -15.07
N LEU A 425 16.48 4.34 -15.51
CA LEU A 425 15.58 3.25 -15.15
C LEU A 425 15.24 2.42 -16.40
N GLU A 426 15.57 1.13 -16.36
CA GLU A 426 15.29 0.18 -17.44
C GLU A 426 14.47 -1.00 -16.92
N VAL A 427 13.54 -1.49 -17.73
CA VAL A 427 12.73 -2.68 -17.44
C VAL A 427 12.84 -3.65 -18.61
N PHE A 428 13.26 -4.88 -18.34
CA PHE A 428 13.49 -5.87 -19.40
C PHE A 428 13.16 -7.30 -18.97
N SER A 429 13.00 -8.20 -19.94
CA SER A 429 12.79 -9.64 -19.73
C SER A 429 13.65 -10.47 -20.66
N CYS A 430 14.25 -11.53 -20.11
CA CYS A 430 14.95 -12.56 -20.88
C CYS A 430 14.02 -13.68 -21.37
N ASP A 431 12.76 -13.69 -20.93
CA ASP A 431 11.77 -14.71 -21.31
C ASP A 431 11.16 -14.40 -22.69
N ASP A 432 10.43 -15.36 -23.25
CA ASP A 432 9.64 -15.17 -24.47
C ASP A 432 8.37 -14.35 -24.18
N VAL A 433 8.50 -13.02 -24.26
CA VAL A 433 7.41 -12.07 -24.01
C VAL A 433 6.23 -12.25 -24.98
N PRO A 434 6.40 -12.39 -26.31
CA PRO A 434 5.30 -12.69 -27.23
C PRO A 434 4.51 -13.95 -26.84
N ALA A 435 5.20 -15.04 -26.49
CA ALA A 435 4.53 -16.26 -26.06
C ALA A 435 3.78 -16.09 -24.73
N PHE A 436 4.34 -15.33 -23.79
CA PHE A 436 3.67 -15.01 -22.53
C PHE A 436 2.40 -14.16 -22.77
N ILE A 437 2.48 -13.10 -23.59
CA ILE A 437 1.33 -12.24 -23.91
C ILE A 437 0.21 -13.06 -24.55
N THR A 438 0.53 -13.97 -25.47
CA THR A 438 -0.46 -14.86 -26.11
C THR A 438 -1.20 -15.72 -25.07
N LYS A 439 -0.48 -16.31 -24.11
CA LYS A 439 -1.09 -17.06 -23.00
C LYS A 439 -1.89 -16.17 -22.06
N SER A 440 -1.38 -14.97 -21.78
CA SER A 440 -2.04 -13.96 -20.95
C SER A 440 -3.39 -13.55 -21.53
N GLN A 441 -3.46 -13.29 -22.84
CA GLN A 441 -4.68 -12.98 -23.56
C GLN A 441 -5.69 -14.13 -23.52
N ALA A 442 -5.23 -15.37 -23.71
CA ALA A 442 -6.08 -16.55 -23.58
C ALA A 442 -6.66 -16.69 -22.16
N ARG A 443 -5.87 -16.42 -21.12
CA ARG A 443 -6.35 -16.39 -19.72
C ARG A 443 -7.34 -15.25 -19.51
N ALA A 444 -7.05 -14.06 -20.02
CA ALA A 444 -7.88 -12.87 -19.87
C ALA A 444 -9.29 -13.05 -20.43
N ALA A 445 -9.42 -13.76 -21.57
CA ALA A 445 -10.71 -14.10 -22.16
C ALA A 445 -11.63 -14.95 -21.25
N THR A 446 -11.06 -15.61 -20.24
CA THR A 446 -11.81 -16.40 -19.25
C THR A 446 -12.17 -15.61 -17.98
N LEU A 447 -11.60 -14.42 -17.78
CA LEU A 447 -11.78 -13.64 -16.55
C LEU A 447 -13.16 -12.97 -16.52
N PRO A 448 -13.74 -12.77 -15.32
CA PRO A 448 -15.02 -12.07 -15.19
C PRO A 448 -14.91 -10.59 -15.60
N GLU A 449 -16.02 -9.99 -16.05
CA GLU A 449 -16.10 -8.57 -16.45
C GLU A 449 -15.57 -7.59 -15.39
N THR A 450 -15.65 -7.96 -14.11
CA THR A 450 -15.09 -7.17 -13.00
C THR A 450 -13.57 -7.00 -13.06
N GLN A 451 -12.87 -7.83 -13.83
CA GLN A 451 -11.42 -7.71 -14.07
C GLN A 451 -11.08 -6.93 -15.35
N LYS A 452 -12.08 -6.40 -16.08
CA LYS A 452 -11.88 -5.47 -17.19
C LYS A 452 -11.82 -4.04 -16.68
N THR A 453 -10.67 -3.70 -16.10
CA THR A 453 -10.41 -2.45 -15.41
C THR A 453 -9.88 -1.34 -16.32
N LEU A 454 -9.75 -1.58 -17.63
CA LEU A 454 -9.33 -0.61 -18.63
C LEU A 454 -10.47 -0.33 -19.62
N ILE A 455 -10.56 0.90 -20.12
CA ILE A 455 -11.32 1.23 -21.34
C ILE A 455 -10.34 1.55 -22.46
N LYS A 456 -10.69 1.18 -23.68
CA LYS A 456 -9.97 1.55 -24.89
C LYS A 456 -10.91 2.33 -25.81
N VAL A 457 -10.56 3.57 -26.11
CA VAL A 457 -11.12 4.36 -27.20
C VAL A 457 -10.34 3.96 -28.45
N HIS A 458 -11.02 3.38 -29.44
CA HIS A 458 -10.35 2.93 -30.66
C HIS A 458 -10.10 4.09 -31.61
N LYS A 459 -9.00 4.00 -32.37
CA LYS A 459 -8.79 4.81 -33.58
C LYS A 459 -10.02 4.71 -34.48
N GLY A 460 -10.47 5.85 -34.98
CA GLY A 460 -11.72 5.96 -35.74
C GLY A 460 -12.95 6.31 -34.89
N SER A 461 -12.84 6.33 -33.56
CA SER A 461 -13.95 6.75 -32.70
C SER A 461 -14.31 8.22 -32.92
N ALA A 462 -15.61 8.51 -33.00
CA ALA A 462 -16.11 9.88 -33.06
C ALA A 462 -16.07 10.53 -31.67
N ILE A 463 -15.36 11.65 -31.56
CA ILE A 463 -15.29 12.48 -30.37
C ILE A 463 -16.35 13.56 -30.46
N ILE A 464 -17.40 13.39 -29.66
CA ILE A 464 -18.65 14.14 -29.80
C ILE A 464 -18.61 15.38 -28.92
N GLN A 465 -19.06 16.52 -29.47
CA GLN A 465 -19.32 17.73 -28.70
C GLN A 465 -20.78 17.78 -28.25
N PRO A 466 -21.08 18.34 -27.06
CA PRO A 466 -22.46 18.58 -26.69
C PRO A 466 -23.10 19.57 -27.67
N THR A 467 -24.39 19.38 -27.98
CA THR A 467 -25.13 20.32 -28.81
C THR A 467 -25.26 21.69 -28.12
N ALA A 468 -25.44 22.75 -28.89
CA ALA A 468 -25.79 24.05 -28.33
C ALA A 468 -27.17 23.99 -27.66
N ALA A 469 -27.34 24.76 -26.58
CA ALA A 469 -28.64 24.90 -25.92
C ALA A 469 -29.68 25.44 -26.92
N ASP A 470 -30.80 24.72 -27.04
CA ASP A 470 -31.89 25.04 -27.97
C ASP A 470 -33.06 25.77 -27.29
N THR A 471 -33.00 25.87 -25.95
CA THR A 471 -34.01 26.56 -25.14
C THR A 471 -33.38 27.15 -23.89
N GLN A 472 -34.16 27.93 -23.13
CA GLN A 472 -33.75 28.50 -21.87
C GLN A 472 -34.90 28.54 -20.88
N ILE A 473 -34.57 28.46 -19.60
CA ILE A 473 -35.49 28.68 -18.48
C ILE A 473 -35.31 30.12 -18.01
N GLU A 474 -36.36 30.92 -18.06
CA GLU A 474 -36.29 32.35 -17.76
C GLU A 474 -35.87 32.65 -16.32
N ALA A 475 -35.38 33.88 -16.10
CA ALA A 475 -35.13 34.42 -14.77
C ALA A 475 -36.40 34.37 -13.90
N GLY A 476 -36.24 34.11 -12.61
CA GLY A 476 -37.32 33.96 -11.63
C GLY A 476 -37.97 32.58 -11.59
N SER A 477 -37.78 31.74 -12.62
CA SER A 477 -38.31 30.37 -12.66
C SER A 477 -37.34 29.37 -12.00
N ASP A 478 -37.89 28.45 -11.19
CA ASP A 478 -37.14 27.36 -10.53
C ASP A 478 -37.39 26.00 -11.22
N VAL A 479 -36.58 25.00 -10.89
CA VAL A 479 -36.64 23.66 -11.48
C VAL A 479 -36.55 22.58 -10.41
N ARG A 480 -36.88 21.34 -10.77
CA ARG A 480 -36.53 20.15 -9.99
C ARG A 480 -36.03 19.03 -10.87
N VAL A 481 -35.01 18.32 -10.39
CA VAL A 481 -34.51 17.09 -11.02
C VAL A 481 -35.64 16.06 -11.12
N CYS A 482 -35.83 15.50 -12.32
CA CYS A 482 -36.80 14.46 -12.59
C CYS A 482 -36.35 13.12 -11.98
N SER A 483 -37.28 12.25 -11.61
CA SER A 483 -36.95 10.94 -11.02
C SER A 483 -36.22 9.99 -11.98
N ASP A 484 -36.41 10.16 -13.28
CA ASP A 484 -35.72 9.45 -14.37
C ASP A 484 -34.40 10.12 -14.79
N SER A 485 -34.03 11.25 -14.18
CA SER A 485 -32.74 11.89 -14.43
C SER A 485 -31.59 11.00 -13.94
N PRO A 486 -30.46 10.94 -14.67
CA PRO A 486 -29.24 10.37 -14.13
C PRO A 486 -28.87 10.97 -12.78
N LYS A 487 -28.36 10.14 -11.86
CA LYS A 487 -27.95 10.57 -10.52
C LYS A 487 -26.59 11.25 -10.50
N GLU A 488 -25.77 10.98 -11.52
CA GLU A 488 -24.41 11.49 -11.64
C GLU A 488 -24.15 11.97 -13.07
N GLY A 489 -23.18 12.87 -13.20
CA GLY A 489 -22.65 13.34 -14.48
C GLY A 489 -23.03 14.78 -14.81
N CYS A 490 -22.50 15.29 -15.91
CA CYS A 490 -22.47 16.73 -16.20
C CYS A 490 -23.86 17.35 -16.37
N TRP A 491 -24.83 16.57 -16.86
CA TRP A 491 -26.20 17.05 -17.08
C TRP A 491 -27.22 16.33 -16.19
N ALA A 492 -28.31 17.03 -15.91
CA ALA A 492 -29.47 16.52 -15.20
C ALA A 492 -30.74 16.88 -15.98
N LYS A 493 -31.69 15.95 -16.00
CA LYS A 493 -33.02 16.19 -16.55
C LYS A 493 -33.88 16.85 -15.47
N VAL A 494 -34.43 18.01 -15.77
CA VAL A 494 -35.19 18.83 -14.82
C VAL A 494 -36.55 19.21 -15.38
N GLN A 495 -37.52 19.30 -14.48
CA GLN A 495 -38.84 19.82 -14.74
C GLN A 495 -38.88 21.27 -14.28
N LYS A 496 -39.33 22.18 -15.14
CA LYS A 496 -39.57 23.58 -14.77
C LYS A 496 -40.82 23.69 -13.89
N TYR A 497 -40.78 24.57 -12.89
CA TYR A 497 -41.90 24.82 -11.99
C TYR A 497 -42.33 26.30 -12.02
N ALA A 498 -43.62 26.54 -12.22
CA ALA A 498 -44.21 27.81 -11.85
C ALA A 498 -44.50 27.79 -10.36
N THR A 499 -44.09 28.84 -9.63
CA THR A 499 -44.11 28.85 -8.17
C THR A 499 -44.92 30.01 -7.63
N CYS A 500 -45.58 29.79 -6.50
CA CYS A 500 -46.20 30.87 -5.74
C CYS A 500 -46.28 30.50 -4.25
N ASN A 501 -46.61 31.49 -3.44
CA ASN A 501 -46.92 31.31 -2.04
C ASN A 501 -48.41 31.00 -1.92
N ALA A 502 -48.76 29.94 -1.19
CA ALA A 502 -50.15 29.53 -0.97
C ALA A 502 -50.43 29.32 0.52
N GLU A 503 -51.59 29.77 0.98
CA GLU A 503 -52.02 29.58 2.36
C GLU A 503 -52.54 28.14 2.58
N LYS A 504 -52.00 27.46 3.60
CA LYS A 504 -52.22 26.03 3.85
C LYS A 504 -53.69 25.65 4.04
N SER A 505 -54.46 26.47 4.75
CA SER A 505 -55.83 26.12 5.17
C SER A 505 -56.91 26.43 4.12
N THR A 506 -56.63 27.37 3.23
CA THR A 506 -57.62 27.95 2.31
C THR A 506 -57.30 27.61 0.86
N GLU A 507 -56.03 27.58 0.48
CA GLU A 507 -55.60 27.45 -0.92
C GLU A 507 -55.03 26.08 -1.27
N LEU A 508 -54.80 25.22 -0.27
CA LEU A 508 -54.23 23.88 -0.44
C LEU A 508 -55.16 22.81 0.15
N GLY A 509 -55.18 21.62 -0.44
CA GLY A 509 -55.91 20.46 0.06
C GLY A 509 -55.05 19.54 0.93
N SER A 510 -55.31 18.24 0.88
CA SER A 510 -54.59 17.24 1.65
C SER A 510 -53.11 17.17 1.26
N PHE A 511 -52.23 17.17 2.26
CA PHE A 511 -50.80 17.00 2.07
C PHE A 511 -50.42 15.52 2.03
N ASP A 512 -49.78 15.10 0.94
CA ASP A 512 -49.11 13.82 0.80
C ASP A 512 -47.64 14.02 1.20
N SER A 513 -47.30 13.61 2.42
CA SER A 513 -45.95 13.75 2.98
C SER A 513 -44.93 12.86 2.28
N GLY A 514 -45.35 11.73 1.70
CA GLY A 514 -44.47 10.81 0.97
C GLY A 514 -44.04 11.39 -0.39
N LYS A 515 -44.91 12.18 -1.02
CA LYS A 515 -44.61 12.85 -2.31
C LYS A 515 -44.28 14.33 -2.18
N LEU A 516 -44.42 14.90 -0.97
CA LEU A 516 -44.35 16.33 -0.69
C LEU A 516 -45.26 17.13 -1.63
N THR A 517 -46.52 16.73 -1.76
CA THR A 517 -47.50 17.40 -2.64
C THR A 517 -48.78 17.75 -1.91
N TYR A 518 -49.47 18.81 -2.32
CA TYR A 518 -50.82 19.14 -1.89
C TYR A 518 -51.81 18.87 -3.01
N SER A 519 -52.93 18.20 -2.74
CA SER A 519 -54.04 18.07 -3.69
C SER A 519 -54.78 19.39 -3.85
N LEU A 520 -55.33 19.66 -5.03
CA LEU A 520 -56.11 20.86 -5.33
C LEU A 520 -57.53 20.50 -5.78
N SER A 521 -58.52 21.22 -5.26
CA SER A 521 -59.87 21.27 -5.84
C SER A 521 -59.91 22.15 -7.09
N ALA A 522 -60.98 22.05 -7.90
CA ALA A 522 -61.15 22.87 -9.10
C ALA A 522 -61.07 24.38 -8.83
N ALA A 523 -61.62 24.86 -7.70
CA ALA A 523 -61.54 26.27 -7.31
C ALA A 523 -60.10 26.69 -6.92
N GLN A 524 -59.40 25.86 -6.13
CA GLN A 524 -58.02 26.11 -5.73
C GLN A 524 -57.07 26.11 -6.92
N LYS A 525 -57.29 25.23 -7.92
CA LYS A 525 -56.56 25.26 -9.17
C LYS A 525 -56.67 26.61 -9.87
N CYS A 526 -57.87 27.13 -10.08
CA CYS A 526 -58.05 28.43 -10.73
C CYS A 526 -57.31 29.54 -9.97
N THR A 527 -57.41 29.57 -8.64
CA THR A 527 -56.72 30.58 -7.81
C THR A 527 -55.20 30.52 -7.96
N LEU A 528 -54.61 29.33 -7.85
CA LEU A 528 -53.16 29.16 -7.94
C LEU A 528 -52.66 29.35 -9.38
N ALA A 529 -53.41 28.89 -10.38
CA ALA A 529 -53.11 29.04 -11.80
C ALA A 529 -52.97 30.52 -12.18
N THR A 530 -53.92 31.37 -11.77
CA THR A 530 -53.82 32.83 -11.97
C THR A 530 -52.57 33.42 -11.31
N ARG A 531 -52.23 33.01 -10.08
CA ARG A 531 -51.05 33.51 -9.36
C ARG A 531 -49.73 33.03 -9.97
N MET A 532 -49.73 31.82 -10.54
CA MET A 532 -48.56 31.21 -11.20
C MET A 532 -48.42 31.61 -12.68
N GLY A 533 -49.41 32.30 -13.25
CA GLY A 533 -49.42 32.64 -14.68
C GLY A 533 -49.57 31.42 -15.59
N VAL A 534 -50.28 30.39 -15.13
CA VAL A 534 -50.56 29.14 -15.86
C VAL A 534 -52.05 29.09 -16.20
N GLU A 535 -52.41 28.54 -17.36
CA GLU A 535 -53.82 28.31 -17.70
C GLU A 535 -54.46 27.30 -16.75
N ALA A 536 -55.69 27.56 -16.29
CA ALA A 536 -56.33 26.72 -15.28
C ALA A 536 -56.55 25.25 -15.74
N ALA A 537 -56.66 25.04 -17.06
CA ALA A 537 -56.76 23.70 -17.67
C ALA A 537 -55.44 22.91 -17.58
N ASP A 538 -54.30 23.61 -17.58
CA ASP A 538 -52.96 23.02 -17.53
C ASP A 538 -52.46 22.83 -16.09
N MET A 539 -53.23 23.31 -15.10
CA MET A 539 -52.90 23.19 -13.70
C MET A 539 -53.12 21.75 -13.19
N PRO A 540 -52.08 21.09 -12.64
CA PRO A 540 -52.20 19.71 -12.17
C PRO A 540 -53.10 19.58 -10.94
N ASP A 541 -53.68 18.39 -10.73
CA ASP A 541 -54.48 18.06 -9.54
C ASP A 541 -53.69 18.14 -8.22
N LYS A 542 -52.37 18.22 -8.32
CA LYS A 542 -51.46 18.32 -7.18
C LYS A 542 -50.34 19.30 -7.46
N VAL A 543 -49.98 20.10 -6.45
CA VAL A 543 -48.79 20.97 -6.48
C VAL A 543 -47.71 20.45 -5.56
N GLY A 544 -46.45 20.59 -5.96
CA GLY A 544 -45.29 20.24 -5.15
C GLY A 544 -45.06 21.26 -4.05
N PHE A 545 -44.79 20.79 -2.84
CA PHE A 545 -44.30 21.62 -1.75
C PHE A 545 -42.80 21.86 -1.93
N LEU A 546 -42.42 23.13 -2.06
CA LEU A 546 -41.05 23.55 -2.33
C LEU A 546 -40.16 23.61 -1.08
N LYS A 547 -40.58 22.94 -0.01
CA LYS A 547 -39.87 22.84 1.27
C LYS A 547 -39.51 24.21 1.88
N VAL A 548 -40.26 25.26 1.56
CA VAL A 548 -40.13 26.56 2.21
C VAL A 548 -41.50 26.97 2.72
N TYR A 549 -41.56 27.41 3.97
CA TYR A 549 -42.78 27.93 4.58
C TYR A 549 -42.50 29.27 5.26
N PHE A 550 -43.55 30.08 5.41
CA PHE A 550 -43.44 31.44 5.95
C PHE A 550 -44.70 31.79 6.76
N ASN A 551 -44.61 32.88 7.50
CA ASN A 551 -45.68 33.42 8.33
C ASN A 551 -46.57 34.46 7.61
N SER A 552 -46.29 34.79 6.35
CA SER A 552 -47.07 35.76 5.56
C SER A 552 -47.07 35.48 4.06
N ALA A 553 -48.01 36.10 3.33
CA ALA A 553 -48.14 35.98 1.87
C ALA A 553 -46.91 36.47 1.10
N GLU A 554 -46.28 37.53 1.59
CA GLU A 554 -45.13 38.20 0.96
C GLU A 554 -43.79 37.46 1.21
N GLY A 555 -43.82 36.32 1.92
CA GLY A 555 -42.63 35.50 2.16
C GLY A 555 -41.80 35.91 3.38
N GLY A 556 -42.44 36.48 4.42
CA GLY A 556 -41.84 37.09 5.62
C GLY A 556 -40.66 36.37 6.27
N ASP A 557 -40.89 35.46 7.22
CA ASP A 557 -39.87 34.63 7.90
C ASP A 557 -39.69 33.29 7.14
N PRO A 558 -38.86 33.21 6.09
CA PRO A 558 -38.71 31.99 5.30
C PRO A 558 -37.94 30.93 6.07
N GLN A 559 -38.58 29.78 6.24
CA GLN A 559 -38.00 28.62 6.91
C GLN A 559 -37.98 27.42 5.98
N ASN A 560 -36.86 26.70 5.98
CA ASN A 560 -36.73 25.46 5.22
C ASN A 560 -37.38 24.30 5.97
N TYR A 561 -38.21 23.54 5.27
CA TYR A 561 -38.84 22.33 5.78
C TYR A 561 -37.81 21.19 5.86
N THR A 562 -37.44 20.84 7.08
CA THR A 562 -36.51 19.77 7.43
C THR A 562 -37.17 18.41 7.66
N GLY A 563 -38.51 18.33 7.59
CA GLY A 563 -39.30 17.15 7.93
C GLY A 563 -40.14 17.31 9.21
N ASP A 564 -39.80 18.30 10.04
CA ASP A 564 -40.48 18.60 11.30
C ASP A 564 -41.88 19.23 11.12
N ASN A 565 -42.67 19.26 12.20
CA ASN A 565 -43.96 19.93 12.18
C ASN A 565 -43.80 21.43 11.94
N ILE A 566 -44.41 21.94 10.86
CA ILE A 566 -44.42 23.37 10.56
C ILE A 566 -45.27 24.09 11.61
N PRO A 567 -44.73 25.10 12.33
CA PRO A 567 -45.47 25.83 13.36
C PRO A 567 -46.79 26.38 12.84
N SER A 568 -47.82 26.41 13.70
CA SER A 568 -49.13 26.98 13.35
C SER A 568 -49.07 28.46 12.99
N THR A 569 -48.03 29.19 13.46
CA THR A 569 -47.75 30.58 13.10
C THR A 569 -47.26 30.75 11.66
N HIS A 570 -46.86 29.67 11.00
CA HIS A 570 -46.40 29.68 9.63
C HIS A 570 -47.43 29.01 8.73
N THR A 571 -48.44 29.78 8.33
CA THR A 571 -49.59 29.28 7.56
C THR A 571 -49.33 29.19 6.06
N TRP A 572 -48.24 29.76 5.55
CA TRP A 572 -47.98 29.86 4.11
C TRP A 572 -46.93 28.85 3.63
N ARG A 573 -47.10 28.33 2.42
CA ARG A 573 -46.24 27.32 1.79
C ARG A 573 -45.77 27.85 0.45
N LYS A 574 -44.46 27.70 0.16
CA LYS A 574 -43.97 27.82 -1.21
C LYS A 574 -44.36 26.55 -1.95
N VAL A 575 -45.21 26.69 -2.96
CA VAL A 575 -45.67 25.57 -3.79
C VAL A 575 -45.30 25.81 -5.23
N GLY A 576 -45.22 24.74 -6.02
CA GLY A 576 -45.03 24.86 -7.45
C GLY A 576 -45.77 23.78 -8.24
N ALA A 577 -46.22 24.16 -9.42
CA ALA A 577 -46.73 23.25 -10.44
C ALA A 577 -45.67 22.99 -11.51
N PRO A 578 -45.47 21.75 -11.96
CA PRO A 578 -44.68 21.47 -13.16
C PRO A 578 -45.32 22.18 -14.37
N VAL A 579 -44.50 22.86 -15.18
CA VAL A 579 -44.92 23.56 -16.39
C VAL A 579 -44.00 23.21 -17.56
N GLY A 580 -44.58 22.95 -18.72
CA GLY A 580 -43.85 22.55 -19.93
C GLY A 580 -43.24 21.15 -19.84
N ASP A 581 -42.56 20.76 -20.91
CA ASP A 581 -41.85 19.47 -20.96
C ASP A 581 -40.54 19.52 -20.15
N PRO A 582 -40.08 18.38 -19.60
CA PRO A 582 -38.76 18.28 -18.99
C PRO A 582 -37.64 18.64 -19.96
N VAL A 583 -36.64 19.36 -19.47
CA VAL A 583 -35.46 19.77 -20.22
C VAL A 583 -34.19 19.31 -19.51
N TRP A 584 -33.07 19.25 -20.20
CA TRP A 584 -31.77 19.00 -19.61
C TRP A 584 -31.10 20.32 -19.25
N VAL A 585 -30.34 20.34 -18.16
CA VAL A 585 -29.53 21.47 -17.72
C VAL A 585 -28.19 20.98 -17.18
N GLU A 586 -27.19 21.86 -17.12
CA GLU A 586 -25.93 21.56 -16.44
C GLU A 586 -26.16 21.34 -14.94
N ARG A 587 -25.66 20.22 -14.42
CA ARG A 587 -25.81 19.85 -13.01
C ARG A 587 -25.11 20.83 -12.07
N SER A 588 -24.02 21.46 -12.51
CA SER A 588 -23.29 22.49 -11.76
C SER A 588 -24.13 23.73 -11.45
N LYS A 589 -25.25 23.93 -12.16
CA LYS A 589 -26.22 25.01 -11.92
C LYS A 589 -27.33 24.62 -10.94
N LEU A 590 -27.25 23.41 -10.36
CA LEU A 590 -28.20 22.91 -9.39
C LEU A 590 -27.58 22.86 -7.99
N ASN A 591 -28.41 23.03 -6.97
CA ASN A 591 -28.05 22.83 -5.58
C ASN A 591 -28.26 21.36 -5.16
N ALA A 592 -27.85 21.02 -3.93
CA ALA A 592 -27.97 19.68 -3.38
C ALA A 592 -29.43 19.15 -3.31
N GLN A 593 -30.43 20.03 -3.39
CA GLN A 593 -31.85 19.68 -3.40
C GLN A 593 -32.39 19.47 -4.83
N GLY A 594 -31.55 19.59 -5.85
CA GLY A 594 -31.93 19.43 -7.26
C GLY A 594 -32.72 20.62 -7.81
N GLN A 595 -32.60 21.79 -7.18
CA GLN A 595 -33.18 23.07 -7.64
C GLN A 595 -32.10 23.98 -8.19
N ARG A 596 -32.46 25.12 -8.81
CA ARG A 596 -31.45 26.06 -9.32
C ARG A 596 -30.60 26.63 -8.17
N SER A 597 -29.31 26.78 -8.40
CA SER A 597 -28.41 27.48 -7.46
C SER A 597 -28.68 28.98 -7.41
N SER A 598 -29.17 29.56 -8.52
CA SER A 598 -29.67 30.94 -8.61
C SER A 598 -30.80 31.03 -9.64
N THR A 599 -31.83 31.82 -9.31
CA THR A 599 -32.93 32.17 -10.22
C THR A 599 -32.81 33.60 -10.77
N ALA A 600 -31.71 34.32 -10.50
CA ALA A 600 -31.57 35.72 -10.92
C ALA A 600 -31.48 35.88 -12.45
N ASP A 601 -30.76 34.97 -13.09
CA ASP A 601 -30.53 34.98 -14.55
C ASP A 601 -31.33 33.88 -15.25
N ALA A 602 -31.34 33.88 -16.59
CA ALA A 602 -31.84 32.74 -17.35
C ALA A 602 -30.88 31.53 -17.25
N LEU A 603 -31.41 30.31 -17.36
CA LEU A 603 -30.64 29.07 -17.37
C LEU A 603 -30.71 28.42 -18.75
N SER A 604 -29.56 28.20 -19.38
CA SER A 604 -29.48 27.46 -20.63
C SER A 604 -29.96 26.02 -20.43
N ALA A 605 -30.76 25.53 -21.37
CA ALA A 605 -31.39 24.24 -21.29
C ALA A 605 -31.48 23.56 -22.67
N TRP A 606 -31.69 22.24 -22.66
CA TRP A 606 -31.81 21.44 -23.87
C TRP A 606 -33.11 20.64 -23.85
N THR A 607 -33.88 20.68 -24.94
CA THR A 607 -35.10 19.87 -25.07
C THR A 607 -34.80 18.36 -25.17
N GLN A 608 -33.59 18.01 -25.60
CA GLN A 608 -33.07 16.65 -25.69
C GLN A 608 -31.78 16.50 -24.88
N CYS A 609 -31.29 15.27 -24.69
CA CYS A 609 -29.99 15.07 -24.06
C CYS A 609 -28.89 15.78 -24.89
N PRO A 610 -27.98 16.56 -24.27
CA PRO A 610 -26.94 17.28 -25.00
C PRO A 610 -25.95 16.37 -25.75
N LEU A 611 -25.80 15.13 -25.28
CA LEU A 611 -25.00 14.10 -25.94
C LEU A 611 -25.91 13.16 -26.72
N GLN A 612 -25.69 13.06 -28.03
CA GLN A 612 -26.45 12.22 -28.94
C GLN A 612 -25.50 11.41 -29.82
N SER A 613 -25.72 10.09 -29.91
CA SER A 613 -24.83 9.21 -30.67
C SER A 613 -24.87 9.41 -32.19
N SER A 614 -25.83 10.18 -32.70
CA SER A 614 -25.96 10.53 -34.12
C SER A 614 -25.28 11.84 -34.51
N SER A 615 -24.64 12.54 -33.56
CA SER A 615 -23.94 13.80 -33.83
C SER A 615 -22.61 13.57 -34.54
N ASP A 616 -22.32 14.39 -35.55
CA ASP A 616 -21.00 14.40 -36.19
C ASP A 616 -19.92 14.79 -35.17
N GLY A 617 -18.95 13.92 -34.97
CA GLY A 617 -17.81 14.11 -34.06
C GLY A 617 -16.49 14.09 -34.82
N ALA A 618 -15.49 14.77 -34.27
CA ALA A 618 -14.14 14.71 -34.84
C ALA A 618 -13.57 13.29 -34.64
N ILE A 619 -12.91 12.75 -35.66
CA ILE A 619 -12.46 11.36 -35.65
C ILE A 619 -11.11 11.24 -34.94
N SER A 620 -11.03 10.33 -33.98
CA SER A 620 -9.78 9.99 -33.32
C SER A 620 -8.80 9.32 -34.30
N GLY A 621 -7.57 9.83 -34.38
CA GLY A 621 -6.49 9.28 -35.19
C GLY A 621 -5.71 8.16 -34.50
N TYR A 622 -5.87 7.99 -33.18
CA TYR A 622 -5.05 7.11 -32.34
C TYR A 622 -5.89 6.34 -31.33
N ASP A 623 -5.42 5.16 -30.94
CA ASP A 623 -5.99 4.44 -29.81
C ASP A 623 -5.69 5.19 -28.50
N ARG A 624 -6.62 5.16 -27.55
CA ARG A 624 -6.41 5.68 -26.19
C ARG A 624 -6.95 4.75 -25.13
N ILE A 625 -6.08 4.31 -24.24
CA ILE A 625 -6.39 3.41 -23.13
C ILE A 625 -6.43 4.23 -21.84
N LEU A 626 -7.49 4.04 -21.05
CA LEU A 626 -7.70 4.75 -19.78
C LEU A 626 -8.15 3.76 -18.70
N PRO A 627 -7.82 3.99 -17.41
CA PRO A 627 -8.30 3.15 -16.33
C PRO A 627 -9.81 3.32 -16.11
N ALA A 628 -10.58 2.25 -16.27
CA ALA A 628 -12.03 2.21 -16.09
C ALA A 628 -12.46 2.45 -14.63
N GLY A 629 -11.66 1.97 -13.67
CA GLY A 629 -11.93 2.14 -12.23
C GLY A 629 -11.93 3.60 -11.76
N SER A 630 -11.39 4.52 -12.57
CA SER A 630 -11.41 5.96 -12.30
C SER A 630 -12.77 6.60 -12.55
N TRP A 631 -13.71 5.95 -13.25
CA TRP A 631 -15.03 6.51 -13.60
C TRP A 631 -15.77 7.10 -12.40
N ASP A 632 -15.83 6.36 -11.30
CA ASP A 632 -16.53 6.80 -10.09
C ASP A 632 -15.79 7.96 -9.42
N GLY A 633 -14.46 8.03 -9.58
CA GLY A 633 -13.60 9.11 -9.12
C GLY A 633 -13.56 10.34 -10.02
N LEU A 634 -14.11 10.29 -11.24
CA LEU A 634 -14.19 11.46 -12.12
C LEU A 634 -15.17 12.49 -11.56
N ALA A 635 -14.77 13.77 -11.65
CA ALA A 635 -15.66 14.89 -11.37
C ALA A 635 -16.89 14.86 -12.29
N HIS A 636 -18.03 15.39 -11.83
CA HIS A 636 -19.28 15.33 -12.59
C HIS A 636 -19.17 16.01 -13.96
N GLU A 637 -18.25 16.96 -14.13
CA GLU A 637 -17.96 17.67 -15.37
C GLU A 637 -17.23 16.80 -16.40
N ARG A 638 -16.67 15.65 -15.99
CA ARG A 638 -15.85 14.76 -16.83
C ARG A 638 -16.52 13.41 -17.11
N LYS A 639 -17.72 13.19 -16.59
CA LYS A 639 -18.54 11.99 -16.83
C LYS A 639 -19.99 12.37 -17.13
N ALA A 640 -20.66 11.61 -17.97
CA ALA A 640 -22.08 11.80 -18.25
C ALA A 640 -22.79 10.45 -18.43
N ILE A 641 -24.10 10.48 -18.26
CA ILE A 641 -24.99 9.36 -18.55
C ILE A 641 -26.11 9.93 -19.41
N ASP A 642 -26.34 9.32 -20.57
CA ASP A 642 -27.40 9.78 -21.47
C ASP A 642 -28.78 9.21 -21.08
N HIS A 643 -29.79 9.57 -21.88
CA HIS A 643 -31.17 9.12 -21.70
C HIS A 643 -31.35 7.60 -21.87
N ALA A 644 -30.42 6.90 -22.54
CA ALA A 644 -30.41 5.46 -22.71
C ALA A 644 -29.59 4.75 -21.61
N SER A 645 -29.16 5.48 -20.58
CA SER A 645 -28.30 4.99 -19.49
C SER A 645 -26.90 4.54 -19.94
N VAL A 646 -26.42 5.02 -21.09
CA VAL A 646 -25.05 4.77 -21.57
C VAL A 646 -24.09 5.74 -20.87
N ARG A 647 -22.91 5.25 -20.46
CA ARG A 647 -21.84 6.06 -19.86
C ARG A 647 -21.05 6.80 -20.94
N TRP A 648 -20.74 8.06 -20.69
CA TRP A 648 -19.99 8.93 -21.60
C TRP A 648 -18.74 9.53 -20.96
N TRP A 649 -17.60 9.22 -21.56
CA TRP A 649 -16.28 9.61 -21.05
C TRP A 649 -15.81 10.89 -21.71
N TYR A 650 -15.40 11.87 -20.90
CA TYR A 650 -14.67 13.02 -21.43
C TYR A 650 -13.20 12.63 -21.60
N VAL A 651 -12.76 12.58 -22.85
CA VAL A 651 -11.42 12.13 -23.23
C VAL A 651 -10.72 13.20 -24.06
N THR A 652 -9.39 13.17 -24.02
CA THR A 652 -8.55 13.90 -24.97
C THR A 652 -7.76 12.88 -25.79
N VAL A 653 -7.88 12.96 -27.11
CA VAL A 653 -7.22 12.10 -28.09
C VAL A 653 -6.62 12.97 -29.20
N GLY A 654 -5.73 12.42 -30.01
CA GLY A 654 -5.26 13.09 -31.22
C GLY A 654 -6.16 12.80 -32.42
N ASP A 655 -6.27 13.76 -33.34
CA ASP A 655 -6.81 13.56 -34.68
C ASP A 655 -5.78 12.91 -35.62
N ALA A 656 -6.14 12.66 -36.89
CA ALA A 656 -5.22 12.06 -37.87
C ALA A 656 -4.04 12.97 -38.25
N THR A 657 -4.10 14.27 -37.92
CA THR A 657 -3.03 15.26 -38.14
C THR A 657 -2.14 15.45 -36.91
N GLY A 658 -2.46 14.80 -35.79
CA GLY A 658 -1.71 14.91 -34.53
C GLY A 658 -2.14 16.07 -33.62
N GLN A 659 -3.28 16.71 -33.88
CA GLN A 659 -3.83 17.78 -33.04
C GLN A 659 -4.79 17.25 -31.97
N ASP A 660 -4.85 17.96 -30.84
CA ASP A 660 -5.70 17.63 -29.71
C ASP A 660 -7.19 17.75 -30.07
N ILE A 661 -7.94 16.69 -29.81
CA ILE A 661 -9.40 16.71 -29.76
C ILE A 661 -9.81 16.31 -28.35
N SER A 662 -10.54 17.18 -27.68
CA SER A 662 -11.21 16.85 -26.41
C SER A 662 -12.71 16.81 -26.60
N GLY A 663 -13.38 15.80 -26.04
CA GLY A 663 -14.83 15.67 -26.11
C GLY A 663 -15.32 14.37 -25.52
N TRP A 664 -16.53 13.96 -25.90
CA TRP A 664 -17.25 12.87 -25.26
C TRP A 664 -17.28 11.62 -26.13
N VAL A 665 -17.05 10.46 -25.53
CA VAL A 665 -17.19 9.15 -26.19
C VAL A 665 -18.15 8.25 -25.40
N PRO A 666 -19.11 7.59 -26.07
CA PRO A 666 -20.03 6.66 -25.41
C PRO A 666 -19.35 5.30 -25.18
N GLU A 667 -19.55 4.74 -23.99
CA GLU A 667 -19.21 3.37 -23.66
C GLU A 667 -20.17 2.40 -24.36
N LYS A 668 -19.86 2.07 -25.61
CA LYS A 668 -20.62 1.15 -26.45
C LYS A 668 -19.67 0.11 -27.04
N ASP A 669 -20.04 -1.17 -26.97
CA ASP A 669 -19.21 -2.38 -27.19
C ASP A 669 -18.39 -2.47 -28.50
N LEU A 670 -18.47 -1.50 -29.40
CA LEU A 670 -17.69 -1.43 -30.65
C LEU A 670 -16.84 -0.16 -30.80
N ILE A 671 -17.07 0.87 -29.98
CA ILE A 671 -16.41 2.20 -30.09
C ILE A 671 -15.47 2.39 -28.91
N VAL A 672 -15.96 2.11 -27.71
CA VAL A 672 -15.18 2.11 -26.47
C VAL A 672 -15.38 0.77 -25.78
N THR A 673 -14.32 -0.03 -25.71
CA THR A 673 -14.38 -1.39 -25.18
C THR A 673 -13.69 -1.49 -23.84
N ARG A 674 -14.19 -2.37 -22.97
CA ARG A 674 -13.53 -2.72 -21.71
C ARG A 674 -12.50 -3.82 -21.94
N HIS A 675 -11.35 -3.72 -21.28
CA HIS A 675 -10.25 -4.67 -21.39
C HIS A 675 -9.68 -5.02 -20.01
N SER A 676 -9.22 -6.26 -19.86
CA SER A 676 -8.37 -6.65 -18.74
C SER A 676 -6.91 -6.21 -18.97
N PRO A 677 -6.17 -5.82 -17.92
CA PRO A 677 -4.72 -5.66 -18.02
C PRO A 677 -3.98 -6.89 -18.58
N TRP A 678 -4.53 -8.08 -18.38
CA TRP A 678 -3.94 -9.32 -18.88
C TRP A 678 -4.13 -9.52 -20.39
N GLU A 679 -4.89 -8.67 -21.07
CA GLU A 679 -4.98 -8.65 -22.54
C GLU A 679 -3.82 -7.89 -23.19
N TRP A 680 -3.06 -7.10 -22.41
CA TRP A 680 -2.02 -6.20 -22.90
C TRP A 680 -2.53 -5.29 -24.04
N PRO A 681 -3.67 -4.59 -23.86
CA PRO A 681 -4.27 -3.78 -24.92
C PRO A 681 -3.27 -2.74 -25.44
N GLY A 682 -3.13 -2.68 -26.78
CA GLY A 682 -2.27 -1.72 -27.46
C GLY A 682 -0.77 -2.03 -27.42
N PHE A 683 -0.30 -2.96 -26.59
CA PHE A 683 1.11 -3.36 -26.60
C PHE A 683 1.47 -4.09 -27.90
N SER A 684 2.66 -3.80 -28.42
CA SER A 684 3.20 -4.46 -29.61
C SER A 684 4.65 -4.87 -29.39
N THR A 685 5.00 -6.05 -29.88
CA THR A 685 6.36 -6.60 -29.80
C THR A 685 7.09 -6.35 -31.10
N ILE A 686 8.27 -5.74 -31.04
CA ILE A 686 9.10 -5.38 -32.19
C ILE A 686 10.49 -5.99 -31.98
N GLN A 687 11.12 -6.48 -33.05
CA GLN A 687 12.51 -6.95 -33.01
C GLN A 687 13.34 -6.02 -33.87
N GLU A 688 14.44 -5.50 -33.33
CA GLU A 688 15.34 -4.60 -34.05
C GLU A 688 16.68 -5.29 -34.33
N ALA A 689 17.21 -5.06 -35.52
CA ALA A 689 18.45 -5.65 -36.02
C ALA A 689 19.46 -4.60 -36.51
N ALA A 690 19.07 -3.34 -36.68
CA ALA A 690 19.99 -2.25 -37.02
C ALA A 690 21.06 -2.12 -35.94
N THR A 691 22.33 -1.91 -36.33
CA THR A 691 23.41 -1.76 -35.34
C THR A 691 23.45 -0.33 -34.78
N PRO A 692 24.16 -0.09 -33.66
CA PRO A 692 24.41 1.27 -33.18
C PRO A 692 25.05 2.17 -34.26
N ALA A 693 25.92 1.63 -35.10
CA ALA A 693 26.51 2.39 -36.20
C ALA A 693 25.48 2.74 -37.28
N ASP A 694 24.56 1.85 -37.61
CA ASP A 694 23.49 2.15 -38.57
C ASP A 694 22.60 3.29 -38.06
N LEU A 695 22.17 3.21 -36.80
CA LEU A 695 21.37 4.25 -36.16
C LEU A 695 22.13 5.58 -36.04
N HIS A 696 23.43 5.54 -35.70
CA HIS A 696 24.25 6.75 -35.61
C HIS A 696 24.44 7.43 -36.96
N ALA A 697 24.70 6.65 -38.02
CA ALA A 697 24.87 7.16 -39.37
C ALA A 697 23.62 7.94 -39.82
N ARG A 698 22.44 7.38 -39.56
CA ARG A 698 21.16 8.07 -39.78
C ARG A 698 21.05 9.35 -38.96
N ALA A 699 21.39 9.31 -37.68
CA ALA A 699 21.33 10.49 -36.81
C ALA A 699 22.24 11.63 -37.31
N LEU A 700 23.48 11.33 -37.70
CA LEU A 700 24.41 12.31 -38.26
C LEU A 700 23.87 12.96 -39.54
N GLN A 701 23.27 12.18 -40.43
CA GLN A 701 22.68 12.69 -41.67
C GLN A 701 21.44 13.56 -41.39
N ALA A 702 20.58 13.12 -40.47
CA ALA A 702 19.39 13.85 -40.02
C ALA A 702 19.74 15.22 -39.39
N GLU A 703 20.84 15.28 -38.63
CA GLU A 703 21.34 16.49 -37.98
C GLU A 703 22.16 17.41 -38.92
N GLY A 704 22.38 17.00 -40.18
CA GLY A 704 23.21 17.74 -41.13
C GLY A 704 24.70 17.79 -40.75
N ARG A 705 25.17 16.79 -39.99
CA ARG A 705 26.55 16.70 -39.48
C ARG A 705 27.51 15.94 -40.41
N THR A 706 27.02 15.45 -41.55
CA THR A 706 27.82 14.76 -42.57
C THR A 706 28.20 15.68 -43.72
N THR A 707 29.43 15.57 -44.24
CA THR A 707 29.80 16.12 -45.56
C THR A 707 29.08 15.36 -46.68
N PRO A 708 28.97 15.92 -47.91
CA PRO A 708 28.35 15.20 -49.05
C PRO A 708 29.02 13.86 -49.37
N GLU A 709 30.35 13.79 -49.23
CA GLU A 709 31.12 12.57 -49.42
C GLU A 709 30.82 11.52 -48.34
N GLU A 710 30.78 11.92 -47.07
CA GLU A 710 30.41 11.03 -45.95
C GLU A 710 28.97 10.56 -46.04
N ALA A 711 28.03 11.44 -46.40
CA ALA A 711 26.63 11.08 -46.61
C ALA A 711 26.49 9.97 -47.66
N THR A 712 27.26 10.06 -48.75
CA THR A 712 27.28 9.01 -49.79
C THR A 712 27.85 7.69 -49.27
N GLN A 713 28.88 7.73 -48.43
CA GLN A 713 29.50 6.53 -47.85
C GLN A 713 28.58 5.85 -46.81
N LEU A 714 27.84 6.64 -46.04
CA LEU A 714 26.97 6.17 -44.97
C LEU A 714 25.57 5.77 -45.43
N GLN A 715 25.17 6.12 -46.67
CA GLN A 715 23.81 5.91 -47.17
C GLN A 715 23.33 4.46 -47.03
N GLY A 716 24.19 3.46 -47.28
CA GLY A 716 23.80 2.05 -47.12
C GLY A 716 23.43 1.67 -45.68
N ARG A 717 24.10 2.27 -44.69
CA ARG A 717 23.79 2.10 -43.26
C ARG A 717 22.52 2.85 -42.86
N VAL A 718 22.36 4.07 -43.38
CA VAL A 718 21.15 4.87 -43.21
C VAL A 718 19.93 4.10 -43.74
N ASP A 719 20.02 3.50 -44.94
CA ASP A 719 18.95 2.69 -45.52
C ASP A 719 18.61 1.45 -44.68
N VAL A 720 19.57 0.89 -43.94
CA VAL A 720 19.32 -0.21 -42.99
C VAL A 720 18.55 0.30 -41.78
N ALA A 721 19.02 1.39 -41.16
CA ALA A 721 18.33 2.03 -40.03
C ALA A 721 16.91 2.46 -40.40
N GLU A 722 16.73 3.16 -41.51
CA GLU A 722 15.43 3.65 -41.99
C GLU A 722 14.43 2.51 -42.26
N ARG A 723 14.89 1.32 -42.67
CA ARG A 723 14.05 0.11 -42.80
C ARG A 723 13.86 -0.67 -41.50
N GLY A 724 14.55 -0.25 -40.44
CA GLY A 724 14.48 -0.84 -39.10
C GLY A 724 13.05 -0.78 -38.53
N PRO A 725 12.54 -1.88 -37.94
CA PRO A 725 11.18 -1.92 -37.42
C PRO A 725 10.88 -0.87 -36.35
N ILE A 726 11.85 -0.48 -35.51
CA ILE A 726 11.64 0.56 -34.51
C ILE A 726 11.44 1.92 -35.18
N LEU A 727 12.33 2.31 -36.09
CA LEU A 727 12.22 3.60 -36.78
C LEU A 727 10.94 3.70 -37.61
N GLN A 728 10.59 2.64 -38.35
CA GLN A 728 9.30 2.58 -39.06
C GLN A 728 8.11 2.80 -38.12
N LYS A 729 8.13 2.20 -36.92
CA LYS A 729 7.06 2.40 -35.95
C LYS A 729 7.04 3.81 -35.37
N LEU A 730 8.21 4.41 -35.14
CA LEU A 730 8.30 5.78 -34.64
C LEU A 730 7.79 6.79 -35.69
N TYR A 731 8.10 6.62 -36.97
CA TYR A 731 7.51 7.46 -38.04
C TYR A 731 5.99 7.35 -38.09
N GLU A 732 5.41 6.18 -37.82
CA GLU A 732 3.95 6.04 -37.74
C GLU A 732 3.33 6.84 -36.58
N ILE A 733 4.07 7.00 -35.47
CA ILE A 733 3.56 7.58 -34.22
C ILE A 733 3.85 9.08 -34.12
N ILE A 734 5.09 9.52 -34.38
CA ILE A 734 5.57 10.85 -33.97
C ILE A 734 6.04 11.78 -35.10
N ASP A 735 6.26 11.29 -36.32
CA ASP A 735 6.62 12.12 -37.48
C ASP A 735 5.41 12.95 -37.93
N GLN A 736 5.24 14.08 -37.24
CA GLN A 736 4.20 15.07 -37.45
C GLN A 736 4.63 16.01 -38.57
N SER A 737 3.66 16.54 -39.31
CA SER A 737 3.95 17.57 -40.31
C SER A 737 4.55 18.81 -39.64
N ASN A 738 5.73 19.25 -40.09
CA ASN A 738 6.27 20.56 -39.71
C ASN A 738 5.35 21.70 -40.21
N GLU A 739 5.68 22.96 -39.91
CA GLU A 739 4.85 24.16 -40.26
C GLU A 739 4.46 24.27 -41.75
N THR A 740 5.08 23.49 -42.63
CA THR A 740 4.79 23.43 -44.07
C THR A 740 3.87 22.28 -44.49
N GLY A 741 3.41 21.43 -43.56
CA GLY A 741 2.51 20.31 -43.87
C GLY A 741 3.22 19.06 -44.40
N THR A 742 4.54 18.97 -44.32
CA THR A 742 5.33 17.84 -44.87
C THR A 742 5.88 16.99 -43.72
N ARG A 743 5.68 15.66 -43.78
CA ARG A 743 6.49 14.70 -43.03
C ARG A 743 7.91 14.80 -43.57
N ASP A 744 8.83 15.36 -42.80
CA ASP A 744 10.20 15.57 -43.25
C ASP A 744 11.05 14.30 -43.11
N GLY A 745 10.51 13.25 -42.50
CA GLY A 745 11.19 11.96 -42.34
C GLY A 745 12.35 12.05 -41.34
N LEU A 746 12.36 13.09 -40.50
CA LEU A 746 13.34 13.28 -39.44
C LEU A 746 12.69 12.95 -38.10
N LEU A 747 13.48 12.44 -37.16
CA LEU A 747 13.03 12.17 -35.79
C LEU A 747 14.01 12.88 -34.88
N THR A 748 13.58 14.01 -34.35
CA THR A 748 14.37 14.94 -33.54
C THR A 748 14.01 14.80 -32.05
N THR A 749 14.91 15.24 -31.17
CA THR A 749 14.64 15.25 -29.72
C THR A 749 13.41 16.09 -29.39
N GLU A 750 13.21 17.20 -30.10
CA GLU A 750 12.06 18.09 -29.97
C GLU A 750 10.73 17.38 -30.28
N GLU A 751 10.69 16.54 -31.31
CA GLU A 751 9.51 15.75 -31.65
C GLU A 751 9.20 14.69 -30.59
N PHE A 752 10.23 14.03 -30.04
CA PHE A 752 10.04 13.12 -28.91
C PHE A 752 9.48 13.85 -27.68
N LYS A 753 10.03 15.02 -27.33
CA LYS A 753 9.51 15.82 -26.21
C LYS A 753 8.08 16.28 -26.45
N ALA A 754 7.77 16.75 -27.65
CA ALA A 754 6.41 17.16 -28.03
C ALA A 754 5.43 15.98 -27.99
N ALA A 755 5.87 14.79 -28.42
CA ALA A 755 5.07 13.57 -28.35
C ALA A 755 4.84 13.09 -26.91
N LEU A 756 5.86 13.13 -26.05
CA LEU A 756 5.72 12.80 -24.63
C LEU A 756 4.78 13.74 -23.88
N GLY A 757 4.75 15.03 -24.27
CA GLY A 757 3.78 16.00 -23.76
C GLY A 757 2.35 15.82 -24.27
N LYS A 758 2.14 14.97 -25.28
CA LYS A 758 0.82 14.64 -25.84
C LYS A 758 0.35 13.27 -25.30
N PRO A 759 -0.68 13.22 -24.45
CA PRO A 759 -1.04 12.00 -23.74
C PRO A 759 -1.34 10.75 -24.59
N TRP A 760 -1.91 10.91 -25.79
CA TRP A 760 -2.14 9.78 -26.70
C TRP A 760 -0.86 9.31 -27.40
N LEU A 761 0.07 10.21 -27.74
CA LEU A 761 1.34 9.84 -28.38
C LEU A 761 2.32 9.24 -27.39
N ALA A 762 2.45 9.83 -26.21
CA ALA A 762 3.24 9.27 -25.10
C ALA A 762 2.80 7.83 -24.78
N GLN A 763 1.49 7.59 -24.79
CA GLN A 763 0.96 6.25 -24.64
C GLN A 763 1.37 5.33 -25.79
N GLN A 764 1.21 5.73 -27.07
CA GLN A 764 1.62 4.88 -28.19
C GLN A 764 3.11 4.51 -28.13
N LEU A 765 3.99 5.46 -27.81
CA LEU A 765 5.43 5.23 -27.66
C LEU A 765 5.73 4.23 -26.53
N SER A 766 5.05 4.38 -25.40
CA SER A 766 5.30 3.56 -24.21
C SER A 766 4.74 2.13 -24.31
N LEU A 767 3.84 1.86 -25.26
CA LEU A 767 3.27 0.53 -25.52
C LEU A 767 4.15 -0.35 -26.43
N LEU A 768 5.29 0.15 -26.91
CA LEU A 768 6.26 -0.64 -27.66
C LEU A 768 7.09 -1.51 -26.73
N ILE A 769 7.18 -2.81 -27.02
CA ILE A 769 8.08 -3.76 -26.38
C ILE A 769 9.11 -4.17 -27.43
N ALA A 770 10.35 -3.74 -27.28
CA ALA A 770 11.37 -3.95 -28.30
C ALA A 770 12.41 -4.98 -27.84
N GLN A 771 12.70 -5.95 -28.70
CA GLN A 771 13.80 -6.89 -28.50
C GLN A 771 15.06 -6.31 -29.12
N TYR A 772 16.07 -6.08 -28.28
CA TYR A 772 17.36 -5.55 -28.69
C TYR A 772 18.46 -5.95 -27.70
N GLU A 773 19.72 -5.86 -28.12
CA GLU A 773 20.88 -6.09 -27.25
C GLU A 773 20.97 -5.00 -26.18
N SER A 774 21.00 -5.37 -24.90
CA SER A 774 21.11 -4.41 -23.80
C SER A 774 22.41 -3.59 -23.91
N GLU A 775 22.33 -2.30 -23.59
CA GLU A 775 23.50 -1.41 -23.49
C GLU A 775 24.55 -1.98 -22.54
N TRP A 776 24.09 -2.66 -21.48
CA TRP A 776 24.90 -3.19 -20.40
C TRP A 776 25.55 -4.55 -20.69
N TYR A 777 25.33 -5.12 -21.88
CA TYR A 777 25.99 -6.35 -22.30
C TYR A 777 27.42 -6.08 -22.85
N PRO A 778 28.45 -6.83 -22.41
CA PRO A 778 29.85 -6.64 -22.81
C PRO A 778 30.10 -7.11 -24.25
N ASN A 779 29.81 -6.24 -25.19
CA ASN A 779 30.12 -6.44 -26.60
C ASN A 779 30.91 -5.24 -27.11
N GLU A 780 32.24 -5.30 -27.02
CA GLU A 780 33.12 -4.22 -27.51
C GLU A 780 32.98 -4.00 -29.02
N ALA A 781 32.70 -5.06 -29.78
CA ALA A 781 32.57 -4.96 -31.24
C ALA A 781 31.42 -4.03 -31.65
N LYS A 782 30.31 -3.98 -30.89
CA LYS A 782 29.18 -3.07 -31.18
C LYS A 782 29.59 -1.60 -31.06
N TRP A 783 30.50 -1.29 -30.14
CA TRP A 783 31.00 0.08 -29.93
C TRP A 783 32.13 0.41 -30.90
N ASN A 784 33.02 -0.55 -31.19
CA ASN A 784 34.08 -0.36 -32.19
C ASN A 784 33.52 -0.13 -33.61
N ASP A 785 32.32 -0.62 -33.94
CA ASP A 785 31.65 -0.32 -35.21
C ASP A 785 31.37 1.19 -35.40
N LEU A 786 31.39 1.99 -34.34
CA LEU A 786 31.25 3.46 -34.39
C LEU A 786 32.57 4.20 -34.63
N ASP A 787 33.73 3.53 -34.57
CA ASP A 787 35.05 4.19 -34.67
C ASP A 787 35.19 4.99 -35.99
N VAL A 788 34.57 4.50 -37.07
CA VAL A 788 34.54 5.16 -38.38
C VAL A 788 33.78 6.48 -38.39
N HIS A 789 32.80 6.66 -37.50
CA HIS A 789 32.02 7.90 -37.37
C HIS A 789 32.69 8.91 -36.43
N MET A 790 33.57 8.44 -35.55
CA MET A 790 34.19 9.23 -34.48
C MET A 790 35.63 9.65 -34.80
N ALA A 791 36.07 9.56 -36.07
CA ALA A 791 37.47 9.72 -36.48
C ALA A 791 38.11 11.04 -36.00
N ASP A 792 37.36 12.14 -36.03
CA ASP A 792 37.84 13.48 -35.61
C ASP A 792 37.92 13.65 -34.08
N GLU A 793 37.22 12.79 -33.31
CA GLU A 793 37.15 12.82 -31.85
C GLU A 793 37.64 11.50 -31.21
N LEU A 794 38.41 10.70 -31.96
CA LEU A 794 38.75 9.32 -31.61
C LEU A 794 39.38 9.20 -30.22
N VAL A 795 40.19 10.19 -29.80
CA VAL A 795 40.81 10.22 -28.47
C VAL A 795 39.78 10.33 -27.35
N GLU A 796 38.73 11.12 -27.53
CA GLU A 796 37.66 11.27 -26.54
C GLU A 796 36.69 10.07 -26.60
N TRP A 797 36.44 9.54 -27.80
CA TRP A 797 35.66 8.31 -28.00
C TRP A 797 36.30 7.09 -27.31
N GLU A 798 37.62 6.90 -27.41
CA GLU A 798 38.33 5.83 -26.69
C GLU A 798 38.20 5.93 -25.16
N LYS A 799 38.07 7.15 -24.63
CA LYS A 799 37.79 7.36 -23.20
C LYS A 799 36.34 7.02 -22.86
N GLU A 800 35.41 7.31 -23.77
CA GLU A 800 34.00 6.93 -23.61
C GLU A 800 33.81 5.42 -23.66
N LYS A 801 34.47 4.69 -24.59
CA LYS A 801 34.46 3.22 -24.62
C LYS A 801 34.92 2.61 -23.29
N LYS A 802 35.94 3.20 -22.65
CA LYS A 802 36.40 2.79 -21.31
C LYS A 802 35.35 3.09 -20.22
N ARG A 803 34.68 4.24 -20.28
CA ARG A 803 33.56 4.57 -19.38
C ARG A 803 32.42 3.55 -19.54
N ILE A 804 32.00 3.27 -20.78
CA ILE A 804 30.96 2.29 -21.09
C ILE A 804 31.35 0.90 -20.54
N SER A 805 32.59 0.49 -20.74
CA SER A 805 33.11 -0.78 -20.21
C SER A 805 33.04 -0.86 -18.68
N ALA A 806 33.23 0.27 -17.98
CA ALA A 806 33.08 0.33 -16.52
C ALA A 806 31.61 0.26 -16.06
N LEU A 807 30.66 0.69 -16.88
CA LEU A 807 29.22 0.64 -16.56
C LEU A 807 28.63 -0.77 -16.68
N VAL A 808 29.20 -1.62 -17.55
CA VAL A 808 28.74 -3.00 -17.80
C VAL A 808 28.75 -3.86 -16.53
N TRP A 809 27.69 -4.66 -16.38
CA TRP A 809 27.51 -5.59 -15.24
C TRP A 809 27.05 -7.00 -15.64
N TRP A 810 26.60 -7.20 -16.89
CA TRP A 810 25.85 -8.38 -17.32
C TRP A 810 26.55 -9.71 -17.07
N ASP A 811 27.86 -9.80 -17.35
CA ASP A 811 28.66 -11.03 -17.21
C ASP A 811 28.65 -11.60 -15.78
N ALA A 812 28.57 -10.75 -14.76
CA ALA A 812 28.54 -11.20 -13.37
C ALA A 812 27.29 -12.06 -13.06
N LEU A 813 26.21 -11.82 -13.82
CA LEU A 813 24.90 -12.44 -13.68
C LEU A 813 24.53 -13.37 -14.84
N SER A 814 25.37 -13.48 -15.87
CA SER A 814 25.12 -14.35 -17.03
C SER A 814 24.81 -15.79 -16.59
N ALA A 815 23.70 -16.34 -17.10
CA ALA A 815 23.13 -17.64 -16.74
C ALA A 815 22.75 -17.81 -15.25
N LYS A 816 22.67 -16.73 -14.47
CA LYS A 816 22.19 -16.71 -13.08
C LYS A 816 20.86 -15.98 -13.01
N TYR A 817 20.01 -16.41 -12.09
CA TYR A 817 18.72 -15.79 -11.79
C TYR A 817 17.75 -15.66 -12.99
N GLY A 818 18.04 -16.24 -14.15
CA GLY A 818 17.25 -16.10 -15.38
C GLY A 818 17.74 -15.00 -16.33
N ILE A 819 18.95 -14.46 -16.13
CA ILE A 819 19.62 -13.56 -17.07
C ILE A 819 20.29 -14.40 -18.17
N ASN A 820 20.01 -14.08 -19.45
CA ASN A 820 20.57 -14.81 -20.58
C ASN A 820 22.05 -14.46 -20.83
N ASN A 821 22.70 -15.26 -21.67
CA ASN A 821 24.11 -15.11 -22.04
C ASN A 821 24.31 -14.39 -23.40
N THR A 822 23.24 -13.87 -24.01
CA THR A 822 23.30 -13.23 -25.33
C THR A 822 23.16 -11.70 -25.25
N GLY A 823 22.66 -11.16 -24.14
CA GLY A 823 22.41 -9.72 -23.98
C GLY A 823 21.16 -9.21 -24.71
N THR A 824 20.64 -9.97 -25.67
CA THR A 824 19.39 -9.65 -26.39
C THR A 824 18.19 -9.97 -25.51
N VAL A 825 17.41 -8.95 -25.15
CA VAL A 825 16.26 -9.06 -24.24
C VAL A 825 15.09 -8.22 -24.73
N TRP A 826 13.90 -8.46 -24.20
CA TRP A 826 12.72 -7.65 -24.44
C TRP A 826 12.69 -6.48 -23.46
N HIS A 827 12.74 -5.26 -23.97
CA HIS A 827 12.68 -4.03 -23.19
C HIS A 827 11.26 -3.49 -23.15
N PHE A 828 10.89 -2.92 -22.02
CA PHE A 828 9.58 -2.31 -21.76
C PHE A 828 9.79 -0.86 -21.37
N ASN A 829 8.88 0.01 -21.78
CA ASN A 829 8.79 1.32 -21.15
C ASN A 829 8.41 1.15 -19.65
N PRO A 830 9.21 1.66 -18.69
CA PRO A 830 8.94 1.46 -17.27
C PRO A 830 7.60 2.04 -16.81
N ILE A 831 7.17 3.18 -17.37
CA ILE A 831 5.95 3.87 -16.98
C ILE A 831 4.71 3.13 -17.49
N ALA A 832 4.73 2.62 -18.72
CA ALA A 832 3.64 1.80 -19.24
C ALA A 832 3.51 0.47 -18.50
N CYS A 833 4.63 -0.19 -18.18
CA CYS A 833 4.62 -1.44 -17.43
C CYS A 833 3.93 -1.27 -16.07
N ILE A 834 4.26 -0.19 -15.34
CA ILE A 834 3.59 0.16 -14.08
C ILE A 834 2.12 0.49 -14.32
N SER A 835 1.80 1.39 -15.25
CA SER A 835 0.42 1.87 -15.45
C SER A 835 -0.55 0.77 -15.90
N GLN A 836 -0.04 -0.24 -16.61
CA GLN A 836 -0.79 -1.40 -17.07
C GLN A 836 -1.33 -2.25 -15.90
N PHE A 837 -0.46 -2.59 -14.94
CA PHE A 837 -0.81 -3.51 -13.85
C PHE A 837 -1.10 -2.83 -12.52
N ARG A 838 -0.80 -1.54 -12.42
CA ARG A 838 -1.19 -0.75 -11.28
C ARG A 838 -2.69 -0.49 -11.36
N ASN A 839 -3.44 -1.37 -10.70
CA ASN A 839 -4.81 -1.08 -10.35
C ASN A 839 -4.82 0.15 -9.44
N ILE A 840 -5.09 1.34 -10.00
CA ILE A 840 -5.69 2.45 -9.25
C ILE A 840 -7.12 2.02 -8.99
N ASP A 841 -7.25 1.00 -8.16
CA ASP A 841 -8.52 0.40 -7.91
C ASP A 841 -9.22 1.33 -6.92
N SER A 842 -10.24 2.04 -7.39
CA SER A 842 -11.28 2.53 -6.49
C SER A 842 -11.87 1.35 -5.67
N SER A 843 -11.70 0.09 -6.11
CA SER A 843 -11.97 -1.10 -5.30
C SER A 843 -11.03 -1.30 -4.10
N GLN A 844 -9.78 -0.80 -4.12
CA GLN A 844 -8.82 -0.95 -3.00
C GLN A 844 -9.23 -0.13 -1.79
N CYS A 845 -10.03 0.90 -1.98
CA CYS A 845 -10.64 1.68 -0.89
C CYS A 845 -12.06 1.23 -0.57
N GLY A 846 -12.47 0.07 -1.09
CA GLY A 846 -13.80 -0.48 -0.90
C GLY A 846 -14.91 0.31 -1.62
N CYS A 847 -14.60 1.22 -2.54
CA CYS A 847 -15.62 2.01 -3.24
C CYS A 847 -16.54 1.13 -4.11
N ASN A 848 -16.05 -0.03 -4.57
CA ASN A 848 -16.85 -1.03 -5.27
C ASN A 848 -17.92 -1.73 -4.39
N LYS A 849 -17.87 -1.58 -3.06
CA LYS A 849 -18.88 -2.15 -2.16
C LYS A 849 -20.23 -1.43 -2.30
N GLY A 850 -20.24 -0.21 -2.85
CA GLY A 850 -21.47 0.56 -3.09
C GLY A 850 -22.27 0.84 -1.82
N LYS A 851 -23.60 0.77 -1.93
CA LYS A 851 -24.54 1.04 -0.84
C LYS A 851 -24.64 -0.14 0.13
N ILE A 852 -23.81 -0.15 1.16
CA ILE A 852 -23.77 -1.22 2.19
C ILE A 852 -24.00 -0.75 3.62
N PHE A 853 -23.95 0.57 3.88
CA PHE A 853 -24.14 1.09 5.23
C PHE A 853 -25.61 1.35 5.48
N SER A 854 -26.16 0.73 6.52
CA SER A 854 -27.50 1.04 6.99
C SER A 854 -27.51 2.38 7.74
N CYS A 855 -28.62 3.11 7.67
CA CYS A 855 -28.81 4.33 8.45
C CYS A 855 -29.48 4.02 9.80
N VAL A 856 -28.86 4.46 10.89
CA VAL A 856 -29.34 4.26 12.26
C VAL A 856 -29.69 5.59 12.90
N ARG A 857 -30.82 5.63 13.60
CA ARG A 857 -31.22 6.74 14.46
C ARG A 857 -30.70 6.55 15.88
N PHE A 858 -29.95 7.52 16.37
CA PHE A 858 -29.48 7.59 17.74
C PHE A 858 -30.14 8.77 18.48
N ASN A 859 -30.87 8.47 19.55
CA ASN A 859 -31.59 9.46 20.36
C ASN A 859 -30.72 9.87 21.56
N GLY A 860 -29.81 10.82 21.34
CA GLY A 860 -29.00 11.44 22.39
C GLY A 860 -29.64 12.72 22.95
N GLN A 861 -28.82 13.72 23.28
CA GLN A 861 -29.31 15.09 23.55
C GLN A 861 -29.96 15.72 22.31
N THR A 862 -29.48 15.35 21.12
CA THR A 862 -30.09 15.61 19.82
C THR A 862 -30.23 14.30 19.07
N THR A 863 -31.25 14.21 18.21
CA THR A 863 -31.42 13.06 17.31
C THR A 863 -30.37 13.12 16.22
N ILE A 864 -29.59 12.05 16.08
CA ILE A 864 -28.53 11.92 15.10
C ILE A 864 -28.81 10.72 14.21
N TYR A 865 -28.51 10.86 12.92
CA TYR A 865 -28.55 9.77 11.94
C TYR A 865 -27.13 9.49 11.45
N GLY A 866 -26.80 8.22 11.24
CA GLY A 866 -25.45 7.85 10.84
C GLY A 866 -25.30 6.40 10.36
N PRO A 867 -24.15 6.08 9.77
CA PRO A 867 -23.86 4.75 9.23
C PRO A 867 -23.70 3.67 10.29
N LEU A 868 -24.20 2.48 9.97
CA LEU A 868 -23.87 1.22 10.63
C LEU A 868 -23.64 0.12 9.59
N TYR A 869 -22.51 -0.55 9.71
CA TYR A 869 -22.22 -1.85 9.14
C TYR A 869 -22.02 -2.85 10.30
N LYS A 870 -22.93 -3.81 10.43
CA LYS A 870 -22.94 -4.76 11.55
C LYS A 870 -21.79 -5.78 11.52
N GLY A 871 -21.07 -5.85 10.40
CA GLY A 871 -20.05 -6.86 10.17
C GLY A 871 -20.65 -8.21 9.77
N SER A 872 -19.86 -8.99 9.06
CA SER A 872 -20.17 -10.34 8.58
C SER A 872 -19.21 -11.40 9.10
N ILE A 873 -18.08 -10.99 9.69
CA ILE A 873 -17.01 -11.88 10.11
C ILE A 873 -16.98 -11.95 11.64
N ARG A 874 -17.38 -13.08 12.21
CA ARG A 874 -17.24 -13.29 13.65
C ARG A 874 -15.76 -13.53 13.96
N LEU A 875 -15.30 -13.09 15.13
CA LEU A 875 -13.90 -13.32 15.53
C LEU A 875 -13.55 -14.82 15.57
N ALA A 876 -14.53 -15.66 15.94
CA ALA A 876 -14.40 -17.12 15.93
C ALA A 876 -14.11 -17.70 14.54
N ASP A 877 -14.48 -16.98 13.47
CA ASP A 877 -14.27 -17.39 12.07
C ASP A 877 -12.96 -16.82 11.48
N TYR A 878 -12.09 -16.20 12.30
CA TYR A 878 -10.78 -15.73 11.85
C TYR A 878 -9.94 -16.91 11.31
N LYS A 879 -9.50 -16.78 10.05
CA LYS A 879 -8.95 -17.90 9.27
C LYS A 879 -7.61 -18.41 9.80
N ASP A 880 -6.80 -17.53 10.39
CA ASP A 880 -5.41 -17.84 10.76
C ASP A 880 -5.22 -18.13 12.25
N TRP A 881 -6.29 -18.50 12.96
CA TRP A 881 -6.25 -18.83 14.39
C TRP A 881 -5.14 -19.83 14.75
N ASP A 882 -5.02 -20.92 13.98
CA ASP A 882 -4.07 -21.98 14.29
C ASP A 882 -2.61 -21.52 14.04
N LEU A 883 -2.42 -20.65 13.05
CA LEU A 883 -1.11 -20.06 12.75
C LEU A 883 -0.65 -19.14 13.89
N ILE A 884 -1.50 -18.22 14.35
CA ILE A 884 -1.11 -17.26 15.41
C ILE A 884 -0.94 -17.95 16.77
N VAL A 885 -1.67 -19.06 17.02
CA VAL A 885 -1.50 -19.89 18.21
C VAL A 885 -0.19 -20.67 18.16
N SER A 886 0.12 -21.32 17.03
CA SER A 886 1.38 -22.06 16.87
C SER A 886 2.63 -21.17 16.99
N LYS A 887 2.54 -19.91 16.56
CA LYS A 887 3.61 -18.91 16.70
C LYS A 887 3.75 -18.36 18.12
N GLY A 888 2.88 -18.74 19.05
CA GLY A 888 2.86 -18.21 20.42
C GLY A 888 2.47 -16.73 20.51
N ILE A 889 1.87 -16.17 19.47
CA ILE A 889 1.40 -14.78 19.46
C ILE A 889 0.19 -14.66 20.41
N ILE A 890 -0.76 -15.58 20.26
CA ILE A 890 -1.92 -15.79 21.11
C ILE A 890 -1.86 -17.19 21.70
N THR A 891 -2.23 -17.40 22.96
CA THR A 891 -2.35 -18.73 23.56
C THR A 891 -3.70 -19.36 23.25
N GLN A 892 -3.80 -20.69 23.36
CA GLN A 892 -5.07 -21.39 23.17
C GLN A 892 -6.17 -20.88 24.12
N THR A 893 -5.82 -20.63 25.38
CA THR A 893 -6.74 -20.03 26.37
C THR A 893 -7.19 -18.62 25.99
N GLU A 894 -6.31 -17.82 25.40
CA GLU A 894 -6.67 -16.47 24.94
C GLU A 894 -7.57 -16.50 23.71
N LYS A 895 -7.38 -17.44 22.79
CA LYS A 895 -8.32 -17.69 21.68
C LYS A 895 -9.73 -17.96 22.20
N GLU A 896 -9.86 -18.82 23.22
CA GLU A 896 -11.14 -19.10 23.88
C GLU A 896 -11.75 -17.86 24.53
N ILE A 897 -10.95 -17.10 25.29
CA ILE A 897 -11.38 -15.85 25.92
C ILE A 897 -11.86 -14.83 24.88
N PHE A 898 -11.10 -14.58 23.82
CA PHE A 898 -11.43 -13.57 22.82
C PHE A 898 -12.67 -13.96 22.00
N ASN A 899 -12.82 -15.25 21.68
CA ASN A 899 -14.03 -15.75 21.00
C ASN A 899 -15.27 -15.61 21.87
N ALA A 900 -15.19 -15.93 23.16
CA ALA A 900 -16.30 -15.76 24.09
C ALA A 900 -16.65 -14.27 24.31
N MET A 901 -15.64 -13.41 24.43
CA MET A 901 -15.84 -12.00 24.74
C MET A 901 -16.32 -11.21 23.52
N SER A 902 -15.74 -11.42 22.34
CA SER A 902 -16.09 -10.67 21.12
C SER A 902 -17.55 -10.79 20.71
N ALA A 903 -18.21 -11.91 21.03
CA ALA A 903 -19.64 -12.09 20.83
C ALA A 903 -20.50 -11.05 21.57
N ASN A 904 -19.97 -10.41 22.61
CA ASN A 904 -20.62 -9.30 23.31
C ASN A 904 -20.29 -7.90 22.73
N GLU A 905 -19.27 -7.76 21.87
CA GLU A 905 -18.80 -6.47 21.34
C GLU A 905 -19.21 -6.23 19.89
N GLY A 906 -19.09 -7.24 19.04
CA GLY A 906 -19.39 -7.15 17.61
C GLY A 906 -18.46 -7.99 16.75
N ASN A 907 -18.75 -8.02 15.46
CA ASN A 907 -17.92 -8.70 14.47
C ASN A 907 -16.60 -7.96 14.23
N ILE A 908 -15.55 -8.66 13.78
CA ILE A 908 -14.21 -8.09 13.57
C ILE A 908 -14.16 -7.02 12.46
N ASP A 909 -15.17 -7.01 11.60
CA ASP A 909 -15.37 -6.07 10.50
C ASP A 909 -16.53 -5.09 10.76
N SER A 910 -17.03 -5.01 12.00
CA SER A 910 -18.09 -4.05 12.32
C SER A 910 -17.57 -2.61 12.31
N LEU A 911 -18.41 -1.68 11.85
CA LEU A 911 -18.04 -0.28 11.67
C LEU A 911 -19.27 0.63 11.79
N GLN A 912 -19.15 1.72 12.54
CA GLN A 912 -20.27 2.65 12.74
C GLN A 912 -19.85 4.11 12.95
N SER A 913 -20.80 5.03 12.75
CA SER A 913 -20.72 6.43 13.19
C SER A 913 -22.10 7.02 13.45
N TYR A 914 -22.62 6.94 14.67
CA TYR A 914 -23.91 7.58 15.00
C TYR A 914 -24.01 8.11 16.44
N ASP A 915 -23.01 7.87 17.28
CA ASP A 915 -22.94 8.31 18.68
C ASP A 915 -22.02 9.53 18.85
N SER A 916 -21.39 9.72 20.04
CA SER A 916 -20.47 10.83 20.32
C SER A 916 -19.19 10.78 19.50
N GLU A 917 -18.79 9.60 19.02
CA GLU A 917 -17.52 9.38 18.35
C GLU A 917 -17.61 9.74 16.86
N ILE A 918 -16.46 9.98 16.23
CA ILE A 918 -16.37 10.18 14.78
C ILE A 918 -16.62 8.86 14.08
N LEU A 919 -15.98 7.78 14.51
CA LEU A 919 -16.28 6.42 14.07
C LEU A 919 -15.82 5.41 15.12
N THR A 920 -16.42 4.21 15.09
CA THR A 920 -16.07 3.07 15.93
C THR A 920 -15.93 1.82 15.06
N ALA A 921 -14.84 1.07 15.21
CA ALA A 921 -14.48 0.00 14.30
C ALA A 921 -13.89 -1.24 15.00
N GLY A 922 -14.16 -2.41 14.42
CA GLY A 922 -13.47 -3.66 14.70
C GLY A 922 -13.96 -4.44 15.92
N ALA A 923 -13.31 -5.56 16.22
CA ALA A 923 -13.75 -6.53 17.25
C ALA A 923 -13.77 -5.98 18.69
N MET A 924 -13.08 -4.87 18.97
CA MET A 924 -13.11 -4.18 20.27
C MET A 924 -13.85 -2.84 20.24
N GLN A 925 -14.50 -2.51 19.11
CA GLN A 925 -15.19 -1.24 18.95
C GLN A 925 -14.26 -0.05 19.31
N LYS A 926 -13.05 -0.03 18.74
CA LYS A 926 -12.09 1.05 18.97
C LYS A 926 -12.58 2.32 18.30
N THR A 927 -12.42 3.47 18.96
CA THR A 927 -13.02 4.72 18.51
C THR A 927 -11.99 5.70 17.94
N ILE A 928 -12.45 6.51 16.98
CA ILE A 928 -11.93 7.84 16.72
C ILE A 928 -12.84 8.82 17.46
N ASN A 929 -12.31 9.46 18.49
CA ASN A 929 -13.04 10.42 19.31
C ASN A 929 -13.27 11.75 18.59
N ALA A 930 -14.08 12.64 19.19
CA ALA A 930 -14.47 13.92 18.61
C ALA A 930 -13.31 14.86 18.22
N SER A 931 -12.08 14.61 18.69
CA SER A 931 -10.87 15.38 18.33
C SER A 931 -10.03 14.76 17.20
N GLY A 932 -10.43 13.59 16.68
CA GLY A 932 -9.67 12.81 15.71
C GLY A 932 -8.65 11.82 16.33
N ALA A 933 -8.47 11.83 17.65
CA ALA A 933 -7.62 10.90 18.39
C ALA A 933 -8.41 9.67 18.86
N GLY A 934 -7.81 8.74 19.61
CA GLY A 934 -8.53 7.62 20.24
C GLY A 934 -7.77 6.29 20.18
N GLU A 935 -8.44 5.20 20.51
CA GLU A 935 -7.84 3.85 20.45
C GLU A 935 -7.68 3.36 19.01
N PHE A 936 -8.58 3.75 18.09
CA PHE A 936 -8.48 3.33 16.69
C PHE A 936 -7.30 3.99 15.97
N PRO A 937 -7.05 5.32 16.11
CA PRO A 937 -5.83 5.93 15.60
C PRO A 937 -4.57 5.24 16.14
N GLN A 938 -4.50 4.90 17.44
CA GLN A 938 -3.35 4.16 17.98
C GLN A 938 -3.16 2.78 17.35
N GLN A 939 -4.25 2.08 17.04
CA GLN A 939 -4.20 0.80 16.32
C GLN A 939 -3.66 0.98 14.90
N VAL A 940 -4.11 2.01 14.18
CA VAL A 940 -3.60 2.34 12.84
C VAL A 940 -2.12 2.76 12.90
N PHE A 941 -1.70 3.45 13.97
CA PHE A 941 -0.30 3.81 14.20
C PHE A 941 0.56 2.54 14.38
N ASP A 942 0.14 1.62 15.25
CA ASP A 942 0.85 0.36 15.49
C ASP A 942 0.88 -0.51 14.21
N PHE A 943 -0.20 -0.48 13.42
CA PHE A 943 -0.26 -1.14 12.11
C PHE A 943 0.71 -0.50 11.10
N LYS A 944 0.80 0.83 11.03
CA LYS A 944 1.74 1.57 10.16
C LYS A 944 3.18 1.22 10.47
N ASP A 945 3.52 1.11 11.75
CA ASP A 945 4.88 0.75 12.19
C ASP A 945 5.25 -0.69 11.79
N ARG A 946 4.31 -1.62 11.93
CA ARG A 946 4.52 -3.03 11.58
C ARG A 946 4.42 -3.33 10.08
N HIS A 947 3.56 -2.61 9.37
CA HIS A 947 3.18 -2.89 7.98
C HIS A 947 3.07 -1.59 7.15
N PRO A 948 4.18 -0.83 6.98
CA PRO A 948 4.15 0.49 6.35
C PRO A 948 3.57 0.48 4.93
N HIS A 949 3.85 -0.56 4.14
CA HIS A 949 3.30 -0.71 2.78
C HIS A 949 1.80 -0.96 2.76
N LEU A 950 1.31 -1.79 3.68
CA LEU A 950 -0.13 -2.05 3.78
C LEU A 950 -0.86 -0.84 4.36
N TYR A 951 -0.23 -0.07 5.23
CA TYR A 951 -0.78 1.21 5.68
C TYR A 951 -0.96 2.18 4.49
N ILE A 952 0.05 2.32 3.63
CA ILE A 952 -0.06 3.17 2.44
C ILE A 952 -1.22 2.67 1.56
N LYS A 953 -1.29 1.36 1.31
CA LYS A 953 -2.33 0.75 0.48
C LYS A 953 -3.75 0.89 1.03
N LEU A 954 -3.94 0.61 2.31
CA LEU A 954 -5.28 0.50 2.93
C LEU A 954 -5.79 1.82 3.51
N PHE A 955 -4.90 2.77 3.81
CA PHE A 955 -5.23 4.05 4.40
C PHE A 955 -4.80 5.23 3.53
N GLU A 956 -3.49 5.43 3.30
CA GLU A 956 -2.97 6.65 2.65
C GLU A 956 -3.51 6.86 1.23
N ASN A 957 -3.47 5.81 0.41
CA ASN A 957 -4.03 5.79 -0.94
C ASN A 957 -5.57 5.93 -0.95
N CYS A 958 -6.22 5.74 0.20
CA CYS A 958 -7.65 5.83 0.40
C CYS A 958 -8.09 7.09 1.15
N GLY A 959 -7.23 8.10 1.14
CA GLY A 959 -7.50 9.42 1.72
C GLY A 959 -7.30 9.49 3.23
N TRP A 960 -6.93 8.39 3.90
CA TRP A 960 -6.72 8.37 5.35
C TRP A 960 -5.26 8.54 5.71
N SER A 961 -4.94 9.50 6.57
CA SER A 961 -3.61 9.65 7.14
C SER A 961 -3.63 9.64 8.67
N ILE A 962 -2.51 9.27 9.26
CA ILE A 962 -2.27 9.38 10.70
C ILE A 962 -1.05 10.25 10.99
N GLU A 963 -1.21 11.22 11.88
CA GLU A 963 -0.17 12.20 12.23
C GLU A 963 -0.01 12.32 13.75
N GLY A 964 1.19 12.70 14.19
CA GLY A 964 1.56 12.85 15.61
C GLY A 964 2.26 11.62 16.21
N SER A 965 2.64 11.72 17.48
CA SER A 965 3.23 10.60 18.23
C SER A 965 2.17 9.56 18.57
N ARG A 966 2.58 8.30 18.80
CA ARG A 966 1.65 7.20 19.13
C ARG A 966 0.60 7.57 20.18
N LEU A 967 0.95 8.28 21.25
CA LEU A 967 0.00 8.64 22.33
C LEU A 967 -0.90 9.83 22.00
N ALA A 968 -0.53 10.65 21.03
CA ALA A 968 -1.24 11.87 20.64
C ALA A 968 -1.72 11.83 19.17
N CYS A 969 -1.67 10.65 18.53
CA CYS A 969 -1.91 10.53 17.10
C CYS A 969 -3.36 10.82 16.76
N LYS A 970 -3.57 11.49 15.63
CA LYS A 970 -4.88 11.82 15.08
C LYS A 970 -5.01 11.29 13.67
N MET A 971 -6.21 10.87 13.31
CA MET A 971 -6.55 10.52 11.94
C MET A 971 -7.14 11.71 11.19
N PHE A 972 -6.78 11.81 9.93
CA PHE A 972 -7.26 12.80 8.98
C PHE A 972 -7.81 12.10 7.75
N TYR A 973 -8.77 12.73 7.10
CA TYR A 973 -9.28 12.32 5.80
C TYR A 973 -9.07 13.42 4.77
N GLU A 974 -8.71 13.04 3.56
CA GLU A 974 -8.47 13.94 2.43
C GLU A 974 -8.97 13.27 1.14
N ASP A 975 -9.75 13.99 0.35
CA ASP A 975 -10.30 13.51 -0.91
C ASP A 975 -10.57 14.71 -1.83
N THR A 976 -10.16 14.60 -3.10
CA THR A 976 -10.28 15.68 -4.08
C THR A 976 -11.73 16.14 -4.27
N THR A 977 -12.69 15.21 -4.22
CA THR A 977 -14.11 15.51 -4.44
C THR A 977 -14.84 15.88 -3.15
N LEU A 978 -14.52 15.24 -2.02
CA LEU A 978 -15.24 15.40 -0.77
C LEU A 978 -14.67 16.48 0.14
N THR A 979 -13.36 16.76 0.04
CA THR A 979 -12.67 17.72 0.91
C THR A 979 -11.89 18.79 0.15
N ALA A 980 -11.89 18.76 -1.19
CA ALA A 980 -11.09 19.64 -2.06
C ALA A 980 -9.60 19.59 -1.68
N ASP A 981 -9.08 18.37 -1.51
CA ASP A 981 -7.68 18.09 -1.12
C ASP A 981 -7.25 18.71 0.23
N ARG A 982 -8.21 19.09 1.08
CA ARG A 982 -7.91 19.50 2.46
C ARG A 982 -7.95 18.30 3.39
N LYS A 983 -6.93 18.18 4.24
CA LYS A 983 -6.96 17.27 5.39
C LYS A 983 -7.95 17.77 6.43
N ILE A 984 -8.98 16.97 6.70
CA ILE A 984 -9.99 17.26 7.71
C ILE A 984 -9.94 16.26 8.86
N THR A 985 -10.27 16.71 10.06
CA THR A 985 -10.38 15.86 11.26
C THR A 985 -11.47 16.40 12.18
N GLY A 986 -11.70 15.76 13.32
CA GLY A 986 -12.59 16.30 14.36
C GLY A 986 -14.05 16.46 13.90
N PRO A 987 -14.73 17.56 14.27
CA PRO A 987 -16.15 17.79 13.94
C PRO A 987 -16.45 17.80 12.43
N GLU A 988 -15.50 18.28 11.62
CA GLU A 988 -15.67 18.35 10.17
C GLU A 988 -15.68 16.93 9.57
N LEU A 989 -14.72 16.10 9.98
CA LEU A 989 -14.67 14.69 9.59
C LEU A 989 -15.92 13.93 10.05
N ARG A 990 -16.39 14.18 11.28
CA ARG A 990 -17.64 13.59 11.80
C ARG A 990 -18.84 13.92 10.93
N THR A 991 -18.90 15.15 10.43
CA THR A 991 -19.97 15.60 9.54
C THR A 991 -19.87 14.91 8.19
N LEU A 992 -18.65 14.82 7.63
CA LEU A 992 -18.42 14.17 6.35
C LEU A 992 -18.85 12.69 6.37
N VAL A 993 -18.39 11.90 7.34
CA VAL A 993 -18.67 10.45 7.39
C VAL A 993 -20.17 10.12 7.57
N ARG A 994 -20.96 11.08 8.04
CA ARG A 994 -22.42 10.97 8.22
C ARG A 994 -23.23 11.57 7.08
N THR A 995 -22.58 12.08 6.04
CA THR A 995 -23.24 12.65 4.87
C THR A 995 -24.09 11.58 4.17
N GLY A 996 -25.34 11.93 3.83
CA GLY A 996 -26.30 11.01 3.20
C GLY A 996 -27.12 10.15 4.16
N PHE A 997 -26.73 10.06 5.44
CA PHE A 997 -27.46 9.32 6.46
C PHE A 997 -28.47 10.25 7.12
N THR A 998 -29.69 10.27 6.59
CA THR A 998 -30.78 11.17 7.02
C THR A 998 -31.93 10.42 7.67
N GLU A 999 -32.86 11.15 8.28
CA GLU A 999 -34.12 10.57 8.76
C GLU A 999 -34.85 9.78 7.67
N GLN A 1000 -34.89 10.33 6.45
CA GLN A 1000 -35.52 9.67 5.32
C GLN A 1000 -34.83 8.34 4.98
N ALA A 1001 -33.49 8.33 4.95
CA ALA A 1001 -32.73 7.10 4.71
C ALA A 1001 -33.00 6.04 5.79
N HIS A 1002 -33.12 6.44 7.06
CA HIS A 1002 -33.47 5.55 8.16
C HIS A 1002 -34.90 4.99 8.03
N GLN A 1003 -35.89 5.86 7.79
CA GLN A 1003 -37.30 5.45 7.66
C GLN A 1003 -37.51 4.49 6.48
N ASN A 1004 -36.85 4.74 5.36
CA ASN A 1004 -36.92 3.91 4.15
C ASN A 1004 -36.05 2.64 4.23
N ARG A 1005 -35.26 2.48 5.31
CA ARG A 1005 -34.25 1.41 5.45
C ARG A 1005 -33.28 1.36 4.26
N GLU A 1006 -32.93 2.53 3.73
CA GLU A 1006 -32.01 2.64 2.61
C GLU A 1006 -30.59 2.29 3.05
N LEU A 1007 -29.90 1.57 2.16
CA LEU A 1007 -28.46 1.46 2.25
C LEU A 1007 -27.84 2.69 1.57
N VAL A 1008 -26.86 3.27 2.22
CA VAL A 1008 -26.17 4.47 1.79
C VAL A 1008 -24.69 4.13 1.59
N GLU A 1009 -24.08 4.78 0.61
CA GLU A 1009 -22.65 4.67 0.33
C GLU A 1009 -21.87 5.72 1.13
N SER A 1010 -20.67 5.38 1.57
CA SER A 1010 -19.75 6.33 2.18
C SER A 1010 -18.31 5.91 1.89
N ARG A 1011 -17.62 6.69 1.05
CA ARG A 1011 -16.21 6.46 0.68
C ARG A 1011 -15.26 6.39 1.89
N PRO A 1012 -15.26 7.37 2.82
CA PRO A 1012 -14.37 7.32 3.98
C PRO A 1012 -14.64 6.07 4.84
N MET A 1013 -15.91 5.67 4.98
CA MET A 1013 -16.29 4.47 5.75
C MET A 1013 -15.91 3.18 5.02
N ALA A 1014 -16.05 3.13 3.69
CA ALA A 1014 -15.69 1.97 2.87
C ALA A 1014 -14.17 1.68 2.94
N ALA A 1015 -13.35 2.73 2.97
CA ALA A 1015 -11.90 2.61 3.13
C ALA A 1015 -11.53 1.98 4.48
N ILE A 1016 -12.11 2.48 5.57
CA ILE A 1016 -11.91 1.88 6.90
C ILE A 1016 -12.39 0.43 6.93
N LEU A 1017 -13.57 0.15 6.36
CA LEU A 1017 -14.10 -1.22 6.30
C LEU A 1017 -13.15 -2.14 5.54
N ASN A 1018 -12.58 -1.68 4.43
CA ASN A 1018 -11.61 -2.45 3.65
C ASN A 1018 -10.33 -2.71 4.45
N ALA A 1019 -9.84 -1.71 5.19
CA ALA A 1019 -8.67 -1.87 6.05
C ALA A 1019 -8.91 -2.91 7.15
N ILE A 1020 -9.99 -2.78 7.93
CA ILE A 1020 -10.27 -3.67 9.08
C ILE A 1020 -10.64 -5.11 8.67
N THR A 1021 -11.00 -5.32 7.40
CA THR A 1021 -11.26 -6.66 6.84
C THR A 1021 -10.01 -7.33 6.27
N SER A 1022 -8.91 -6.61 6.12
CA SER A 1022 -7.64 -7.20 5.63
C SER A 1022 -7.04 -8.18 6.65
N PRO A 1023 -6.44 -9.30 6.22
CA PRO A 1023 -5.89 -10.32 7.11
C PRO A 1023 -4.89 -9.76 8.14
N GLU A 1024 -3.98 -8.90 7.70
CA GLU A 1024 -2.93 -8.33 8.54
C GLU A 1024 -3.49 -7.33 9.56
N PHE A 1025 -4.52 -6.57 9.20
CA PHE A 1025 -5.17 -5.68 10.16
C PHE A 1025 -6.04 -6.48 11.14
N GLN A 1026 -6.64 -7.59 10.73
CA GLN A 1026 -7.32 -8.52 11.65
C GLN A 1026 -6.33 -9.14 12.66
N GLU A 1027 -5.11 -9.51 12.23
CA GLU A 1027 -4.03 -9.90 13.16
C GLU A 1027 -3.71 -8.76 14.14
N GLN A 1028 -3.61 -7.51 13.68
CA GLN A 1028 -3.39 -6.35 14.54
C GLN A 1028 -4.50 -6.19 15.60
N GLN A 1029 -5.76 -6.42 15.24
CA GLN A 1029 -6.87 -6.39 16.20
C GLN A 1029 -6.72 -7.45 17.30
N LEU A 1030 -6.24 -8.66 16.96
CA LEU A 1030 -5.97 -9.74 17.90
C LEU A 1030 -4.76 -9.47 18.80
N LEU A 1031 -3.71 -8.87 18.25
CA LEU A 1031 -2.55 -8.42 19.02
C LEU A 1031 -2.94 -7.39 20.07
N ASP A 1032 -3.84 -6.48 19.71
CA ASP A 1032 -4.36 -5.47 20.63
C ASP A 1032 -5.19 -6.10 21.75
N PHE A 1033 -5.95 -7.17 21.47
CA PHE A 1033 -6.64 -7.96 22.49
C PHE A 1033 -5.67 -8.56 23.50
N ALA A 1034 -4.63 -9.25 23.01
CA ALA A 1034 -3.59 -9.83 23.87
C ALA A 1034 -2.88 -8.77 24.68
N LYS A 1035 -2.49 -7.65 24.07
CA LYS A 1035 -1.86 -6.53 24.77
C LYS A 1035 -2.75 -5.98 25.88
N ARG A 1036 -4.03 -5.74 25.59
CA ARG A 1036 -4.99 -5.21 26.56
C ARG A 1036 -5.18 -6.17 27.73
N LEU A 1037 -5.40 -7.45 27.45
CA LEU A 1037 -5.55 -8.46 28.51
C LEU A 1037 -4.28 -8.57 29.36
N ARG A 1038 -3.13 -8.86 28.73
CA ARG A 1038 -1.88 -9.17 29.43
C ARG A 1038 -1.29 -7.98 30.18
N ASN A 1039 -1.28 -6.81 29.56
CA ASN A 1039 -0.48 -5.68 30.03
C ASN A 1039 -1.31 -4.60 30.71
N GLU A 1040 -2.63 -4.60 30.53
CA GLU A 1040 -3.52 -3.59 31.12
C GLU A 1040 -4.44 -4.25 32.15
N VAL A 1041 -5.36 -5.12 31.72
CA VAL A 1041 -6.41 -5.68 32.59
C VAL A 1041 -5.84 -6.50 33.74
N LEU A 1042 -4.94 -7.44 33.40
CA LEU A 1042 -4.34 -8.36 34.36
C LEU A 1042 -3.36 -7.70 35.33
N GLU A 1043 -2.89 -6.51 35.00
CA GLU A 1043 -1.94 -5.73 35.80
C GLU A 1043 -2.63 -4.73 36.74
N ILE A 1044 -3.96 -4.56 36.65
CA ILE A 1044 -4.73 -3.73 37.58
C ILE A 1044 -4.65 -4.31 39.00
N THR A 1045 -4.36 -3.47 39.99
CA THR A 1045 -4.53 -3.80 41.41
C THR A 1045 -5.93 -3.36 41.87
N PRO A 1046 -6.86 -4.28 42.21
CA PRO A 1046 -8.20 -3.92 42.67
C PRO A 1046 -8.16 -3.06 43.95
N ALA A 1047 -9.17 -2.22 44.14
CA ALA A 1047 -9.24 -1.35 45.31
C ALA A 1047 -9.38 -2.17 46.61
N GLY A 1048 -8.63 -1.79 47.65
CA GLY A 1048 -8.70 -2.44 48.97
C GLY A 1048 -7.84 -3.69 49.15
N VAL A 1049 -7.07 -4.10 48.12
CA VAL A 1049 -6.14 -5.24 48.15
C VAL A 1049 -4.77 -4.88 47.56
N GLN A 1050 -3.75 -5.71 47.79
CA GLN A 1050 -2.37 -5.49 47.34
C GLN A 1050 -1.98 -6.28 46.09
N TYR A 1051 -2.73 -7.32 45.74
CA TYR A 1051 -2.44 -8.23 44.63
C TYR A 1051 -3.17 -7.82 43.34
N LYS A 1052 -2.66 -8.26 42.19
CA LYS A 1052 -3.17 -7.86 40.88
C LYS A 1052 -4.35 -8.73 40.44
N THR A 1053 -5.13 -8.25 39.47
CA THR A 1053 -6.27 -8.98 38.90
C THR A 1053 -5.88 -10.40 38.48
N LYS A 1054 -4.68 -10.60 37.89
CA LYS A 1054 -4.18 -11.93 37.50
C LYS A 1054 -3.98 -12.92 38.66
N ASP A 1055 -3.79 -12.43 39.87
CA ASP A 1055 -3.58 -13.26 41.05
C ASP A 1055 -4.92 -13.79 41.58
N TYR A 1056 -5.99 -13.00 41.43
CA TYR A 1056 -7.36 -13.36 41.82
C TYR A 1056 -8.14 -14.08 40.73
N LEU A 1057 -7.97 -13.69 39.47
CA LEU A 1057 -8.75 -14.19 38.32
C LEU A 1057 -7.84 -15.03 37.41
N LYS A 1058 -7.70 -16.32 37.73
CA LYS A 1058 -6.84 -17.26 36.99
C LYS A 1058 -7.62 -17.97 35.88
N SER A 1059 -8.91 -18.19 36.07
CA SER A 1059 -9.77 -18.90 35.13
C SER A 1059 -10.00 -18.13 33.81
N PRO A 1060 -10.28 -18.81 32.68
CA PRO A 1060 -10.68 -18.16 31.45
C PRO A 1060 -11.89 -17.23 31.65
N LEU A 1061 -12.91 -17.69 32.39
CA LEU A 1061 -14.12 -16.92 32.70
C LEU A 1061 -13.79 -15.62 33.46
N GLY A 1062 -12.92 -15.68 34.46
CA GLY A 1062 -12.52 -14.51 35.23
C GLY A 1062 -11.76 -13.48 34.40
N LYS A 1063 -10.82 -13.95 33.57
CA LYS A 1063 -10.08 -13.10 32.63
C LYS A 1063 -10.99 -12.46 31.60
N ALA A 1064 -11.92 -13.22 31.02
CA ALA A 1064 -12.91 -12.72 30.06
C ALA A 1064 -13.84 -11.69 30.69
N THR A 1065 -14.32 -11.94 31.92
CA THR A 1065 -15.17 -11.04 32.71
C THR A 1065 -14.48 -9.69 32.97
N ALA A 1066 -13.19 -9.71 33.33
CA ALA A 1066 -12.42 -8.49 33.54
C ALA A 1066 -12.11 -7.76 32.22
N LEU A 1067 -11.82 -8.49 31.14
CA LEU A 1067 -11.58 -7.93 29.82
C LEU A 1067 -12.82 -7.24 29.24
N ASP A 1068 -13.98 -7.91 29.31
CA ASP A 1068 -15.30 -7.38 28.91
C ASP A 1068 -15.61 -6.06 29.64
N HIS A 1069 -15.35 -6.03 30.96
CA HIS A 1069 -15.51 -4.83 31.76
C HIS A 1069 -14.53 -3.72 31.32
N HIS A 1070 -13.27 -4.07 31.07
CA HIS A 1070 -12.26 -3.10 30.71
C HIS A 1070 -12.47 -2.49 29.32
N ILE A 1071 -13.03 -3.24 28.37
CA ILE A 1071 -13.38 -2.72 27.03
C ILE A 1071 -14.49 -1.67 27.14
N ASN A 1072 -15.52 -1.96 27.93
CA ASN A 1072 -16.69 -1.08 28.05
C ASN A 1072 -16.47 0.10 29.00
N ARG A 1073 -15.75 -0.13 30.10
CA ARG A 1073 -15.68 0.76 31.28
C ARG A 1073 -14.30 0.63 31.97
N PRO A 1074 -13.19 0.93 31.27
CA PRO A 1074 -11.83 0.66 31.74
C PRO A 1074 -11.54 1.23 33.14
N GLY A 1075 -11.97 2.47 33.40
CA GLY A 1075 -11.74 3.15 34.68
C GLY A 1075 -12.42 2.54 35.91
N TYR A 1076 -13.35 1.58 35.73
CA TYR A 1076 -14.18 1.05 36.82
C TYR A 1076 -13.77 -0.35 37.28
N VAL A 1077 -12.96 -1.07 36.50
CA VAL A 1077 -12.47 -2.42 36.84
C VAL A 1077 -11.84 -2.47 38.23
N LYS A 1078 -10.92 -1.55 38.52
CA LYS A 1078 -10.22 -1.45 39.82
C LYS A 1078 -11.20 -1.38 40.99
N SER A 1079 -12.18 -0.48 40.89
CA SER A 1079 -13.12 -0.22 41.97
C SER A 1079 -14.19 -1.30 42.12
N ASP A 1080 -14.73 -1.85 41.02
CA ASP A 1080 -15.84 -2.80 41.08
C ASP A 1080 -15.36 -4.20 41.47
N LEU A 1081 -14.20 -4.62 40.93
CA LEU A 1081 -13.57 -5.85 41.38
C LEU A 1081 -13.13 -5.73 42.85
N GLY A 1082 -12.62 -4.56 43.26
CA GLY A 1082 -12.30 -4.29 44.66
C GLY A 1082 -13.50 -4.32 45.59
N ALA A 1083 -14.66 -3.83 45.14
CA ALA A 1083 -15.91 -3.90 45.89
C ALA A 1083 -16.43 -5.35 46.01
N SER A 1084 -16.30 -6.14 44.95
CA SER A 1084 -16.64 -7.56 44.96
C SER A 1084 -15.74 -8.35 45.91
N LEU A 1085 -14.43 -8.13 45.84
CA LEU A 1085 -13.46 -8.72 46.78
C LEU A 1085 -13.73 -8.31 48.23
N SER A 1086 -14.09 -7.04 48.48
CA SER A 1086 -14.48 -6.60 49.83
C SER A 1086 -15.68 -7.38 50.37
N ARG A 1087 -16.74 -7.55 49.57
CA ARG A 1087 -17.91 -8.37 49.96
C ARG A 1087 -17.55 -9.83 50.18
N PHE A 1088 -16.66 -10.39 49.35
CA PHE A 1088 -16.16 -11.75 49.53
C PHE A 1088 -15.41 -11.90 50.87
N PHE A 1089 -14.49 -11.00 51.19
CA PHE A 1089 -13.74 -11.06 52.47
C PHE A 1089 -14.61 -10.75 53.70
N GLU A 1090 -15.69 -9.97 53.56
CA GLU A 1090 -16.70 -9.80 54.61
C GLU A 1090 -17.42 -11.11 54.93
N ARG A 1091 -17.69 -11.94 53.91
CA ARG A 1091 -18.24 -13.29 54.08
C ARG A 1091 -17.21 -14.31 54.59
N HIS A 1092 -15.91 -14.07 54.34
CA HIS A 1092 -14.80 -14.95 54.72
C HIS A 1092 -13.74 -14.22 55.59
N PRO A 1093 -14.07 -13.80 56.82
CA PRO A 1093 -13.25 -12.85 57.59
C PRO A 1093 -11.88 -13.39 58.05
N THR A 1094 -11.70 -14.72 58.09
CA THR A 1094 -10.44 -15.37 58.48
C THR A 1094 -9.57 -15.77 57.28
N LEU A 1095 -10.06 -15.60 56.06
CA LEU A 1095 -9.34 -15.98 54.85
C LEU A 1095 -8.25 -14.95 54.53
N SER A 1096 -7.06 -15.44 54.15
CA SER A 1096 -5.96 -14.56 53.74
C SER A 1096 -6.36 -13.74 52.52
N LYS A 1097 -5.99 -12.44 52.52
CA LYS A 1097 -6.16 -11.58 51.34
C LYS A 1097 -5.11 -11.85 50.25
N ASN A 1098 -4.15 -12.73 50.49
CA ASN A 1098 -3.19 -13.16 49.50
C ASN A 1098 -3.71 -14.39 48.73
N PRO A 1099 -4.01 -14.27 47.43
CA PRO A 1099 -4.53 -15.39 46.64
C PRO A 1099 -3.58 -16.58 46.55
N SER A 1100 -2.28 -16.39 46.75
CA SER A 1100 -1.32 -17.51 46.76
C SER A 1100 -1.51 -18.42 47.98
N ASP A 1101 -2.12 -17.94 49.06
CA ASP A 1101 -2.42 -18.74 50.25
C ASP A 1101 -3.69 -19.59 50.10
N TRP A 1102 -4.46 -19.41 49.01
CA TRP A 1102 -5.72 -20.13 48.79
C TRP A 1102 -5.51 -21.56 48.29
N LEU A 1103 -4.30 -21.87 47.81
CA LEU A 1103 -3.89 -23.20 47.33
C LEU A 1103 -4.96 -23.83 46.41
N ASP A 1104 -5.40 -25.05 46.71
CA ASP A 1104 -6.34 -25.82 45.90
C ASP A 1104 -7.77 -25.27 45.90
N ARG A 1105 -8.10 -24.36 46.83
CA ARG A 1105 -9.43 -23.73 46.91
C ARG A 1105 -9.57 -22.47 46.06
N HIS A 1106 -8.50 -22.06 45.36
CA HIS A 1106 -8.50 -20.84 44.55
C HIS A 1106 -9.66 -20.82 43.54
N ALA A 1107 -9.90 -21.93 42.83
CA ALA A 1107 -10.98 -22.03 41.84
C ALA A 1107 -12.38 -21.87 42.45
N GLU A 1108 -12.61 -22.40 43.65
CA GLU A 1108 -13.88 -22.28 44.38
C GLU A 1108 -14.15 -20.82 44.77
N TYR A 1109 -13.12 -20.16 45.32
CA TYR A 1109 -13.22 -18.76 45.74
C TYR A 1109 -13.33 -17.80 44.56
N GLU A 1110 -12.59 -18.05 43.47
CA GLU A 1110 -12.72 -17.29 42.25
C GLU A 1110 -14.16 -17.37 41.69
N ALA A 1111 -14.77 -18.55 41.69
CA ALA A 1111 -16.17 -18.71 41.26
C ALA A 1111 -17.13 -17.86 42.10
N GLU A 1112 -17.00 -17.87 43.44
CA GLU A 1112 -17.85 -17.04 44.31
C GLU A 1112 -17.67 -15.53 44.06
N ILE A 1113 -16.42 -15.09 43.82
CA ILE A 1113 -16.12 -13.70 43.45
C ILE A 1113 -16.78 -13.35 42.12
N LEU A 1114 -16.73 -14.25 41.13
CA LEU A 1114 -17.29 -14.01 39.80
C LEU A 1114 -18.82 -13.94 39.78
N GLU A 1115 -19.51 -14.74 40.60
CA GLU A 1115 -20.98 -14.64 40.72
C GLU A 1115 -21.44 -13.27 41.23
N ASP A 1116 -20.62 -12.59 42.03
CA ASP A 1116 -20.89 -11.22 42.45
C ASP A 1116 -20.35 -10.18 41.45
N TYR A 1117 -19.07 -10.27 41.07
CA TYR A 1117 -18.42 -9.30 40.19
C TYR A 1117 -19.05 -9.26 38.79
N GLY A 1118 -19.36 -10.42 38.21
CA GLY A 1118 -19.96 -10.54 36.89
C GLY A 1118 -21.30 -9.82 36.75
N ILE A 1119 -22.10 -9.85 37.81
CA ILE A 1119 -23.46 -9.29 37.85
C ILE A 1119 -23.45 -7.81 38.28
N THR A 1120 -22.59 -7.45 39.24
CA THR A 1120 -22.62 -6.14 39.89
C THR A 1120 -21.72 -5.07 39.25
N ARG A 1121 -20.79 -5.47 38.36
CA ARG A 1121 -19.91 -4.53 37.65
C ARG A 1121 -20.69 -3.47 36.86
N ARG A 1122 -20.19 -2.25 36.84
CA ARG A 1122 -20.82 -1.15 36.11
C ARG A 1122 -20.64 -1.35 34.61
N MET A 1123 -21.75 -1.51 33.91
CA MET A 1123 -21.82 -1.61 32.45
C MET A 1123 -22.86 -0.64 31.89
N ALA A 1124 -23.03 -0.62 30.56
CA ALA A 1124 -24.11 0.13 29.92
C ALA A 1124 -25.49 -0.29 30.47
N LYS A 1125 -26.45 0.64 30.42
CA LYS A 1125 -27.84 0.35 30.79
C LYS A 1125 -28.72 0.42 29.56
N VAL A 1126 -29.53 -0.61 29.33
CA VAL A 1126 -30.56 -0.64 28.30
C VAL A 1126 -31.91 -0.69 29.01
N ASN A 1127 -32.83 0.21 28.67
CA ASN A 1127 -34.12 0.35 29.38
C ASN A 1127 -33.95 0.47 30.91
N ASN A 1128 -32.93 1.21 31.34
CA ASN A 1128 -32.55 1.41 32.75
C ASN A 1128 -32.06 0.15 33.50
N GLN A 1129 -31.87 -0.98 32.81
CA GLN A 1129 -31.33 -2.22 33.36
C GLN A 1129 -29.86 -2.41 32.96
N SER A 1130 -29.00 -2.84 33.89
CA SER A 1130 -27.60 -3.14 33.60
C SER A 1130 -27.50 -4.33 32.64
N VAL A 1131 -26.62 -4.24 31.64
CA VAL A 1131 -26.30 -5.36 30.76
C VAL A 1131 -25.27 -6.34 31.36
N ALA A 1132 -24.71 -6.02 32.54
CA ALA A 1132 -23.68 -6.85 33.17
C ALA A 1132 -24.14 -8.31 33.41
N PRO A 1133 -25.35 -8.59 33.95
CA PRO A 1133 -25.78 -9.96 34.22
C PRO A 1133 -25.90 -10.80 32.94
N SER A 1134 -26.53 -10.27 31.89
CA SER A 1134 -26.71 -11.03 30.64
C SER A 1134 -25.39 -11.28 29.91
N ARG A 1135 -24.45 -10.31 29.94
CA ARG A 1135 -23.11 -10.48 29.38
C ARG A 1135 -22.29 -11.49 30.18
N TYR A 1136 -22.39 -11.50 31.51
CA TYR A 1136 -21.71 -12.50 32.35
C TYR A 1136 -22.25 -13.91 32.12
N GLU A 1137 -23.57 -14.10 32.07
CA GLU A 1137 -24.18 -15.39 31.74
C GLU A 1137 -23.76 -15.89 30.34
N HIS A 1138 -23.63 -14.97 29.37
CA HIS A 1138 -23.07 -15.32 28.06
C HIS A 1138 -21.64 -15.87 28.19
N LEU A 1139 -20.74 -15.16 28.86
CA LEU A 1139 -19.36 -15.60 29.06
C LEU A 1139 -19.30 -16.95 29.78
N LYS A 1140 -20.08 -17.13 30.83
CA LYS A 1140 -20.19 -18.37 31.62
C LYS A 1140 -20.73 -19.56 30.83
N SER A 1141 -21.56 -19.31 29.81
CA SER A 1141 -22.01 -20.36 28.90
C SER A 1141 -20.95 -20.80 27.88
N LYS A 1142 -19.89 -20.01 27.70
CA LYS A 1142 -18.86 -20.22 26.67
C LYS A 1142 -17.52 -20.71 27.23
N LEU A 1143 -17.25 -20.44 28.51
CA LEU A 1143 -15.98 -20.68 29.23
C LEU A 1143 -16.28 -21.39 30.55
#